data_AF-A0A524CPD9-F1
#
_entry.id   AF-A0A524CPD9-F1
#
_cell.length_a   1.000
_cell.length_b   1.000
_cell.length_c   1.000
_cell.angle_alpha   90.00
_cell.angle_beta   90.00
_cell.angle_gamma   90.00
#
_symmetry.space_group_name_H-M   'P 1'
#
loop_
_entity.id
_entity.type
_entity.pdbx_description
1 polymer ?
#
loop_
_entity_poly.entity_id
_entity_poly.type
_entity_poly.pdbx_seq_one_letter_code
_entity_poly.pdbx_strand_id
1 'polypeptide(L)'
;MLKIKNKFSTLAVICIITLILSGGTFFFLFLTPNTLGQPTNQKDVLLLSDGMDGDLLKSLKIDGNNFKVTVNRTFGTGSLFLSGYDLVIIFDPVLNTQQITDIETYVDSGGYIIIFMGPDLHANASLLEELDIINDKSALTINDESMLSLVKNASNPISRNIAWNSAPDLKPKNMTYIELTNLDSSVIRIVDVYKASLSLTRESNRIPFIAKKNKASGSIMLFTGWLQRDPSRVDKSANIEFSIWPYFNYLLYGMALNTLDENISTYSNWAYSPVPHLFEQIVLLIIVVVLACLAGAAFITVKRRKTGRIDQKTVEALKKRAEEELKEEITELEELEKKIEERGREDLKDDWEIIGIHRQLGGFLFTFFIGLLLVIPQLLLTSYVLPLLLDYTYAQASGWYNYAYNLFQIAWLLFDVGTSFALAKYFSEYRVHDPEKAIHYIQIFVWWQLFTGLIQISIFAFLGSIIFPMTDLAHMSWIFVMFSLVQYPGFFLVFMHTFQGLQRADLHLLTYVSWEIFWLLIGQALFCYLGRLWGAANPVFGEALGAGIGYALARYFDYWMTFFFSLYLFKKQGYSPSTCFRIDFTKEEFKESLTYGSKLAFGQSFVQIGWFIQIILTSTFIANYSQELGYYQLAWTVGMMIQVISLYGQSLLGAYSEAYSHDKENLTKLYIYQGFRWGNYFGYFLISVLFAVGGIFLVGAAGPEIGGPASEYLPLILIFHGFGLYSWLVDAVFQGTGKTGYAAAVWILEQVIRALIMWLLVSIFYDMRLVIIAYWPAVFTKDIVAWLIVKYKVSDFKLYPFKTFITPLIAAMINFFVLSFLGNLVFSLPLGDKIINTALIFLVGVFLFIFFYAFVEGFLGGYDDNTLEEFEKASTMVKIPLIKQFARGIYKSAELGTKISPLHNKFSIDIYEKGMEEAFELTLEKKRLQI
;
A
#
# COMPACT_ATOMS: atom_id res chain seq x y z
N MET A 1 -36.61 -31.61 39.07
CA MET A 1 -35.35 -31.91 38.36
C MET A 1 -35.24 -31.01 37.12
N LEU A 2 -34.33 -30.04 37.22
CA LEU A 2 -33.69 -29.15 36.25
C LEU A 2 -34.36 -28.83 34.88
N LYS A 3 -34.98 -27.64 34.81
CA LYS A 3 -35.14 -26.85 33.58
C LYS A 3 -33.85 -26.07 33.31
N ILE A 4 -33.04 -26.50 32.35
CA ILE A 4 -32.02 -25.67 31.71
C ILE A 4 -32.75 -24.71 30.76
N LYS A 5 -32.88 -23.44 31.16
CA LYS A 5 -33.50 -22.37 30.37
C LYS A 5 -32.42 -21.43 29.82
N ASN A 6 -31.51 -21.95 28.98
CA ASN A 6 -30.61 -21.12 28.20
C ASN A 6 -31.37 -20.57 26.97
N LYS A 7 -32.11 -19.47 27.15
CA LYS A 7 -32.61 -18.69 26.01
C LYS A 7 -31.47 -17.76 25.55
N PHE A 8 -30.81 -18.10 24.44
CA PHE A 8 -30.03 -17.11 23.69
C PHE A 8 -30.93 -15.90 23.38
N SER A 9 -30.45 -14.69 23.67
CA SER A 9 -31.22 -13.48 23.36
C SER A 9 -31.35 -13.33 21.84
N THR A 10 -32.50 -12.88 21.33
CA THR A 10 -32.72 -12.66 19.88
C THR A 10 -31.62 -11.80 19.25
N LEU A 11 -31.08 -10.84 19.99
CA LEU A 11 -29.96 -10.01 19.57
C LEU A 11 -28.66 -10.84 19.43
N ALA A 12 -28.38 -11.75 20.37
CA ALA A 12 -27.22 -12.64 20.28
C ALA A 12 -27.32 -13.58 19.06
N VAL A 13 -28.52 -14.07 18.75
CA VAL A 13 -28.76 -14.87 17.54
C VAL A 13 -28.51 -14.04 16.28
N ILE A 14 -29.04 -12.80 16.21
CA ILE A 14 -28.79 -11.88 15.11
C ILE A 14 -27.28 -11.66 14.92
N CYS A 15 -26.55 -11.32 15.98
CA CYS A 15 -25.10 -11.07 15.90
C CYS A 15 -24.30 -12.31 15.48
N ILE A 16 -24.65 -13.51 15.96
CA ILE A 16 -23.97 -14.75 15.57
C ILE A 16 -24.20 -15.04 14.09
N ILE A 17 -25.43 -14.93 13.61
CA ILE A 17 -25.75 -15.13 12.19
C ILE A 17 -25.03 -14.07 11.34
N THR A 18 -25.06 -12.81 11.75
CA THR A 18 -24.33 -11.73 11.07
C THR A 18 -22.84 -12.03 10.96
N LEU A 19 -22.20 -12.50 12.03
CA LEU A 19 -20.77 -12.82 12.05
C LEU A 19 -20.42 -14.03 11.17
N ILE A 20 -21.29 -15.05 11.15
CA ILE A 20 -21.15 -16.21 10.26
C ILE A 20 -21.32 -15.81 8.78
N LEU A 21 -22.26 -14.90 8.48
CA LEU A 21 -22.50 -14.44 7.12
C LEU A 21 -21.43 -13.46 6.63
N SER A 22 -20.97 -12.55 7.48
CA SER A 22 -19.94 -11.55 7.13
C SER A 22 -18.53 -12.15 7.02
N GLY A 23 -18.28 -13.32 7.62
CA GLY A 23 -16.96 -13.98 7.61
C GLY A 23 -16.98 -15.39 7.03
N GLY A 24 -17.76 -16.30 7.63
CA GLY A 24 -17.74 -17.73 7.30
C GLY A 24 -18.29 -18.07 5.90
N THR A 25 -19.40 -17.45 5.49
CA THR A 25 -20.10 -17.87 4.25
C THR A 25 -19.38 -17.40 2.99
N PHE A 26 -18.76 -16.22 3.03
CA PHE A 26 -17.88 -15.74 1.96
C PHE A 26 -16.62 -16.60 1.80
N PHE A 27 -16.06 -17.09 2.92
CA PHE A 27 -14.93 -18.01 2.91
C PHE A 27 -15.30 -19.38 2.30
N PHE A 28 -16.52 -19.88 2.53
CA PHE A 28 -16.97 -21.15 1.94
C PHE A 28 -17.30 -21.06 0.44
N LEU A 29 -17.80 -19.93 -0.04
CA LEU A 29 -18.00 -19.69 -1.48
C LEU A 29 -16.67 -19.76 -2.26
N PHE A 30 -15.59 -19.34 -1.63
CA PHE A 30 -14.25 -19.40 -2.18
C PHE A 30 -13.67 -20.83 -2.19
N LEU A 31 -14.04 -21.65 -1.20
CA LEU A 31 -13.49 -23.01 -1.03
C LEU A 31 -14.15 -24.09 -1.88
N THR A 32 -15.29 -23.81 -2.50
CA THR A 32 -16.09 -24.82 -3.20
C THR A 32 -16.15 -24.50 -4.69
N PRO A 33 -15.28 -25.10 -5.53
CA PRO A 33 -15.46 -25.02 -6.96
C PRO A 33 -16.77 -25.72 -7.31
N ASN A 34 -17.74 -24.98 -7.87
CA ASN A 34 -18.93 -25.59 -8.43
C ASN A 34 -18.54 -26.35 -9.70
N THR A 35 -18.78 -27.65 -9.66
CA THR A 35 -18.80 -28.51 -10.84
C THR A 35 -20.03 -28.16 -11.69
N LEU A 36 -19.85 -27.67 -12.91
CA LEU A 36 -20.93 -27.54 -13.87
C LEU A 36 -20.52 -27.93 -15.30
N GLY A 37 -21.38 -28.74 -15.92
CA GLY A 37 -21.41 -29.10 -17.34
C GLY A 37 -21.09 -30.56 -17.64
N GLN A 38 -22.03 -31.30 -18.24
CA GLN A 38 -21.72 -32.53 -18.97
C GLN A 38 -21.03 -32.17 -20.30
N PRO A 39 -20.07 -32.98 -20.78
CA PRO A 39 -19.31 -32.67 -21.98
C PRO A 39 -20.24 -32.65 -23.21
N THR A 40 -20.24 -31.53 -23.92
CA THR A 40 -20.78 -31.43 -25.27
C THR A 40 -19.59 -31.32 -26.22
N ASN A 41 -19.26 -32.43 -26.88
CA ASN A 41 -18.24 -32.52 -27.95
C ASN A 41 -16.79 -32.23 -27.50
N GLN A 42 -16.25 -33.10 -26.65
CA GLN A 42 -14.86 -33.06 -26.18
C GLN A 42 -13.88 -33.28 -27.35
N LYS A 43 -12.87 -32.42 -27.48
CA LYS A 43 -11.81 -32.49 -28.49
C LYS A 43 -10.62 -33.32 -27.98
N ASP A 44 -10.08 -34.21 -28.81
CA ASP A 44 -8.89 -35.00 -28.50
C ASP A 44 -7.62 -34.16 -28.75
N VAL A 45 -6.88 -33.85 -27.68
CA VAL A 45 -5.68 -32.99 -27.71
C VAL A 45 -4.44 -33.82 -27.38
N LEU A 46 -3.44 -33.81 -28.26
CA LEU A 46 -2.14 -34.42 -28.01
C LEU A 46 -1.12 -33.37 -27.57
N LEU A 47 -0.43 -33.59 -26.45
CA LEU A 47 0.73 -32.82 -26.02
C LEU A 47 2.02 -33.61 -26.30
N LEU A 48 2.91 -33.04 -27.10
CA LEU A 48 4.28 -33.53 -27.36
C LEU A 48 5.27 -32.70 -26.51
N SER A 49 5.89 -33.31 -25.48
CA SER A 49 6.75 -32.59 -24.52
C SER A 49 7.76 -33.47 -23.78
N ASP A 50 9.07 -33.19 -23.88
CA ASP A 50 10.18 -34.02 -23.34
C ASP A 50 10.28 -33.99 -21.80
N GLY A 51 9.41 -33.24 -21.14
CA GLY A 51 9.45 -32.90 -19.72
C GLY A 51 9.42 -31.39 -19.54
N MET A 52 9.25 -30.90 -18.30
CA MET A 52 9.22 -29.46 -17.94
C MET A 52 7.96 -28.65 -18.34
N ASP A 53 6.90 -29.31 -18.77
CA ASP A 53 5.57 -28.76 -19.13
C ASP A 53 4.58 -28.72 -17.96
N GLY A 54 5.04 -28.83 -16.72
CA GLY A 54 4.18 -29.08 -15.55
C GLY A 54 3.00 -28.12 -15.43
N ASP A 55 3.25 -26.81 -15.57
CA ASP A 55 2.22 -25.77 -15.46
C ASP A 55 1.29 -25.74 -16.68
N LEU A 56 1.85 -25.90 -17.88
CA LEU A 56 1.08 -25.99 -19.12
C LEU A 56 0.12 -27.19 -19.06
N LEU A 57 0.62 -28.37 -18.70
CA LEU A 57 -0.17 -29.60 -18.60
C LEU A 57 -1.25 -29.51 -17.53
N LYS A 58 -0.93 -28.93 -16.36
CA LYS A 58 -1.91 -28.69 -15.30
C LYS A 58 -3.04 -27.79 -15.80
N SER A 59 -2.71 -26.75 -16.55
CA SER A 59 -3.66 -25.76 -17.08
C SER A 59 -4.54 -26.33 -18.20
N LEU A 60 -3.96 -27.08 -19.15
CA LEU A 60 -4.70 -27.74 -20.23
C LEU A 60 -5.74 -28.76 -19.72
N LYS A 61 -5.50 -29.37 -18.55
CA LYS A 61 -6.41 -30.34 -17.93
C LYS A 61 -7.55 -29.72 -17.13
N ILE A 62 -7.57 -28.40 -16.94
CA ILE A 62 -8.62 -27.71 -16.17
C ILE A 62 -9.97 -27.87 -16.87
N ASP A 63 -10.02 -27.60 -18.17
CA ASP A 63 -11.23 -27.71 -18.99
C ASP A 63 -11.38 -29.11 -19.58
N GLY A 64 -11.60 -30.08 -18.69
CA GLY A 64 -11.85 -31.47 -19.07
C GLY A 64 -13.17 -31.66 -19.83
N ASN A 65 -14.05 -30.66 -19.85
CA ASN A 65 -15.30 -30.71 -20.60
C ASN A 65 -15.08 -30.49 -22.11
N ASN A 66 -14.18 -29.57 -22.46
CA ASN A 66 -13.84 -29.29 -23.86
C ASN A 66 -12.65 -30.12 -24.37
N PHE A 67 -11.72 -30.53 -23.51
CA PHE A 67 -10.48 -31.17 -23.96
C PHE A 67 -10.20 -32.51 -23.27
N LYS A 68 -9.80 -33.50 -24.09
CA LYS A 68 -9.21 -34.76 -23.64
C LYS A 68 -7.71 -34.75 -23.94
N VAL A 69 -6.92 -34.42 -22.93
CA VAL A 69 -5.48 -34.23 -23.08
C VAL A 69 -4.73 -35.55 -22.93
N THR A 70 -4.09 -36.00 -24.00
CA THR A 70 -3.16 -37.13 -24.02
C THR A 70 -1.73 -36.58 -24.09
N VAL A 71 -0.84 -37.09 -23.25
CA VAL A 71 0.57 -36.67 -23.25
C VAL A 71 1.40 -37.79 -23.84
N ASN A 72 2.13 -37.48 -24.90
CA ASN A 72 3.24 -38.33 -25.31
C ASN A 72 4.46 -37.87 -24.52
N ARG A 73 5.28 -38.82 -24.03
CA ARG A 73 6.61 -38.55 -23.44
C ARG A 73 7.77 -39.26 -24.16
N THR A 74 7.46 -40.01 -25.21
CA THR A 74 8.39 -40.87 -25.93
C THR A 74 8.54 -40.34 -27.35
N PHE A 75 9.45 -39.38 -27.57
CA PHE A 75 9.84 -38.87 -28.91
C PHE A 75 11.36 -38.82 -28.98
N GLY A 76 11.88 -38.79 -30.22
CA GLY A 76 13.30 -39.00 -30.51
C GLY A 76 13.59 -40.37 -31.13
N THR A 77 12.66 -41.33 -31.11
CA THR A 77 12.75 -42.59 -31.86
C THR A 77 11.40 -42.95 -32.52
N GLY A 78 11.37 -43.15 -33.84
CA GLY A 78 10.18 -43.56 -34.62
C GLY A 78 9.32 -42.43 -35.21
N SER A 79 8.22 -42.81 -35.88
CA SER A 79 7.23 -41.93 -36.51
C SER A 79 6.10 -41.50 -35.56
N LEU A 80 5.45 -40.37 -35.83
CA LEU A 80 4.31 -39.86 -35.07
C LEU A 80 2.97 -40.26 -35.70
N PHE A 81 2.04 -40.75 -34.89
CA PHE A 81 0.66 -41.05 -35.32
C PHE A 81 -0.29 -39.94 -34.86
N LEU A 82 -0.58 -38.98 -35.74
CA LEU A 82 -1.30 -37.75 -35.40
C LEU A 82 -2.77 -37.71 -35.85
N SER A 83 -3.19 -38.59 -36.76
CA SER A 83 -4.51 -38.54 -37.43
C SER A 83 -5.74 -38.75 -36.53
N GLY A 84 -5.55 -39.17 -35.27
CA GLY A 84 -6.64 -39.38 -34.31
C GLY A 84 -6.87 -38.22 -33.33
N TYR A 85 -6.16 -37.09 -33.50
CA TYR A 85 -6.26 -35.93 -32.61
C TYR A 85 -6.83 -34.73 -33.38
N ASP A 86 -7.66 -33.95 -32.71
CA ASP A 86 -8.20 -32.70 -33.26
C ASP A 86 -7.16 -31.57 -33.19
N LEU A 87 -6.30 -31.60 -32.16
CA LEU A 87 -5.29 -30.57 -31.90
C LEU A 87 -3.98 -31.22 -31.40
N VAL A 88 -2.85 -30.79 -31.95
CA VAL A 88 -1.52 -31.20 -31.46
C VAL A 88 -0.79 -29.99 -30.89
N ILE A 89 -0.44 -30.05 -29.62
CA ILE A 89 0.37 -29.05 -28.92
C ILE A 89 1.81 -29.56 -28.85
N ILE A 90 2.72 -28.76 -29.39
CA ILE A 90 4.16 -29.00 -29.42
C ILE A 90 4.78 -28.09 -28.37
N PHE A 91 5.36 -28.68 -27.33
CA PHE A 91 6.02 -27.95 -26.24
C PHE A 91 7.50 -28.28 -26.20
N ASP A 92 8.26 -27.46 -26.92
CA ASP A 92 9.73 -27.50 -26.97
C ASP A 92 10.38 -28.90 -27.07
N PRO A 93 9.90 -29.84 -27.92
CA PRO A 93 10.53 -31.15 -28.03
C PRO A 93 11.72 -31.13 -29.01
N VAL A 94 12.66 -32.05 -28.81
CA VAL A 94 13.72 -32.31 -29.80
C VAL A 94 13.18 -33.23 -30.90
N LEU A 95 12.95 -32.67 -32.10
CA LEU A 95 12.35 -33.40 -33.23
C LEU A 95 13.41 -33.89 -34.23
N ASN A 96 13.24 -35.12 -34.73
CA ASN A 96 14.00 -35.62 -35.87
C ASN A 96 13.31 -35.30 -37.21
N THR A 97 14.03 -35.47 -38.33
CA THR A 97 13.53 -35.13 -39.67
C THR A 97 12.22 -35.84 -40.02
N GLN A 98 12.08 -37.13 -39.70
CA GLN A 98 10.84 -37.88 -40.00
C GLN A 98 9.64 -37.31 -39.25
N GLN A 99 9.82 -36.96 -37.97
CA GLN A 99 8.75 -36.40 -37.14
C GLN A 99 8.31 -35.01 -37.62
N ILE A 100 9.24 -34.19 -38.12
CA ILE A 100 8.92 -32.91 -38.75
C ILE A 100 8.05 -33.14 -39.98
N THR A 101 8.41 -34.10 -40.85
CA THR A 101 7.59 -34.49 -42.01
C THR A 101 6.21 -35.03 -41.61
N ASP A 102 6.11 -35.81 -40.54
CA ASP A 102 4.84 -36.32 -40.03
C ASP A 102 3.92 -35.17 -39.55
N ILE A 103 4.49 -34.14 -38.89
CA ILE A 103 3.77 -32.95 -38.44
C ILE A 103 3.33 -32.10 -39.63
N GLU A 104 4.21 -31.87 -40.61
CA GLU A 104 3.86 -31.15 -41.84
C GLU A 104 2.71 -31.84 -42.58
N THR A 105 2.81 -33.15 -42.78
CA THR A 105 1.77 -33.95 -43.43
C THR A 105 0.42 -33.85 -42.70
N TYR A 106 0.46 -33.84 -41.36
CA TYR A 106 -0.74 -33.65 -40.53
C TYR A 106 -1.39 -32.29 -40.77
N VAL A 107 -0.61 -31.19 -40.78
CA VAL A 107 -1.12 -29.84 -41.05
C VAL A 107 -1.66 -29.72 -42.48
N ASP A 108 -0.93 -30.24 -43.47
CA ASP A 108 -1.36 -30.20 -44.88
C ASP A 108 -2.68 -30.95 -45.11
N SER A 109 -2.92 -32.00 -44.32
CA SER A 109 -4.15 -32.79 -44.31
C SER A 109 -5.33 -32.12 -43.56
N GLY A 110 -5.14 -30.89 -43.05
CA GLY A 110 -6.17 -30.15 -42.31
C GLY A 110 -6.02 -30.17 -40.80
N GLY A 111 -4.88 -30.65 -40.29
CA GLY A 111 -4.59 -30.71 -38.86
C GLY A 111 -4.33 -29.35 -38.23
N TYR A 112 -4.63 -29.25 -36.93
CA TYR A 112 -4.45 -28.04 -36.12
C TYR A 112 -3.31 -28.22 -35.12
N ILE A 113 -2.40 -27.24 -35.04
CA ILE A 113 -1.25 -27.29 -34.13
C ILE A 113 -1.02 -26.00 -33.36
N ILE A 114 -0.50 -26.13 -32.13
CA ILE A 114 0.03 -25.00 -31.34
C ILE A 114 1.48 -25.32 -30.99
N ILE A 115 2.38 -24.36 -31.26
CA ILE A 115 3.80 -24.48 -30.98
C ILE A 115 4.16 -23.51 -29.86
N PHE A 116 4.64 -24.04 -28.75
CA PHE A 116 5.28 -23.28 -27.68
C PHE A 116 6.79 -23.36 -27.86
N MET A 117 7.41 -22.21 -28.08
CA MET A 117 8.86 -22.09 -28.20
C MET A 117 9.57 -22.38 -26.88
N GLY A 118 10.82 -22.77 -26.99
CA GLY A 118 11.72 -22.98 -25.88
C GLY A 118 13.17 -23.09 -26.35
N PRO A 119 14.10 -23.38 -25.44
CA PRO A 119 15.52 -23.53 -25.77
C PRO A 119 15.80 -24.57 -26.87
N ASP A 120 15.09 -25.70 -26.90
CA ASP A 120 15.38 -26.80 -27.84
C ASP A 120 14.88 -26.48 -29.27
N LEU A 121 13.64 -26.01 -29.40
CA LEU A 121 13.09 -25.51 -30.67
C LEU A 121 13.77 -24.22 -31.15
N HIS A 122 14.26 -23.39 -30.24
CA HIS A 122 15.08 -22.24 -30.60
C HIS A 122 16.41 -22.68 -31.21
N ALA A 123 17.08 -23.67 -30.62
CA ALA A 123 18.34 -24.19 -31.12
C ALA A 123 18.17 -24.94 -32.45
N ASN A 124 17.03 -25.59 -32.68
CA ASN A 124 16.70 -26.26 -33.93
C ASN A 124 15.31 -25.86 -34.46
N ALA A 125 15.25 -24.71 -35.13
CA ALA A 125 14.02 -24.15 -35.68
C ALA A 125 13.60 -24.74 -37.05
N SER A 126 14.12 -25.91 -37.43
CA SER A 126 13.76 -26.55 -38.71
C SER A 126 12.25 -26.78 -38.85
N LEU A 127 11.55 -27.10 -37.76
CA LEU A 127 10.09 -27.23 -37.78
C LEU A 127 9.38 -25.93 -38.21
N LEU A 128 9.84 -24.77 -37.73
CA LEU A 128 9.21 -23.49 -38.06
C LEU A 128 9.42 -23.12 -39.53
N GLU A 129 10.59 -23.45 -40.07
CA GLU A 129 10.94 -23.22 -41.47
C GLU A 129 10.12 -24.12 -42.41
N GLU A 130 10.03 -25.44 -42.14
CA GLU A 130 9.21 -26.37 -42.93
C GLU A 130 7.71 -26.07 -42.86
N LEU A 131 7.24 -25.48 -41.75
CA LEU A 131 5.86 -25.02 -41.61
C LEU A 131 5.61 -23.63 -42.22
N ASP A 132 6.61 -23.07 -42.90
CA ASP A 132 6.60 -21.75 -43.51
C ASP A 132 6.30 -20.61 -42.51
N ILE A 133 6.60 -20.77 -41.22
CA ILE A 133 6.35 -19.72 -40.22
C ILE A 133 7.46 -18.65 -40.29
N ILE A 134 8.69 -19.09 -40.55
CA ILE A 134 9.88 -18.26 -40.71
C ILE A 134 10.56 -18.54 -42.04
N ASN A 135 11.33 -17.57 -42.53
CA ASN A 135 12.04 -17.65 -43.81
C ASN A 135 13.44 -18.27 -43.69
N ASP A 136 14.11 -18.10 -42.53
CA ASP A 136 15.47 -18.57 -42.26
C ASP A 136 15.60 -19.00 -40.79
N LYS A 137 15.81 -20.31 -40.57
CA LYS A 137 16.00 -20.88 -39.22
C LYS A 137 17.25 -20.38 -38.49
N SER A 138 18.26 -19.87 -39.20
CA SER A 138 19.52 -19.40 -38.62
C SER A 138 19.45 -17.96 -38.09
N ALA A 139 18.38 -17.22 -38.44
CA ALA A 139 18.18 -15.82 -38.08
C ALA A 139 17.37 -15.62 -36.77
N LEU A 140 17.25 -16.65 -35.92
CA LEU A 140 16.59 -16.52 -34.63
C LEU A 140 17.57 -16.02 -33.56
N THR A 141 17.10 -15.12 -32.71
CA THR A 141 17.87 -14.63 -31.55
C THR A 141 17.07 -14.81 -30.26
N ILE A 142 17.68 -14.49 -29.13
CA ILE A 142 17.05 -14.54 -27.81
C ILE A 142 16.88 -13.10 -27.32
N ASN A 143 15.79 -12.82 -26.59
CA ASN A 143 15.62 -11.51 -25.98
C ASN A 143 16.72 -11.22 -24.93
N ASP A 144 17.24 -10.00 -24.97
CA ASP A 144 18.30 -9.48 -24.10
C ASP A 144 17.76 -8.68 -22.92
N GLU A 145 16.53 -8.18 -23.01
CA GLU A 145 15.81 -7.43 -21.98
C GLU A 145 14.38 -7.93 -21.78
N SER A 146 13.69 -7.39 -20.76
CA SER A 146 12.29 -7.68 -20.51
C SER A 146 11.40 -7.22 -21.66
N MET A 147 10.47 -8.07 -22.07
CA MET A 147 9.53 -7.81 -23.16
C MET A 147 8.12 -7.60 -22.62
N LEU A 148 7.47 -6.52 -23.06
CA LEU A 148 6.15 -6.09 -22.61
C LEU A 148 5.09 -6.34 -23.68
N SER A 149 3.91 -6.83 -23.28
CA SER A 149 2.82 -7.20 -24.18
C SER A 149 2.09 -6.00 -24.77
N LEU A 150 1.68 -6.10 -26.04
CA LEU A 150 0.89 -5.09 -26.73
C LEU A 150 -0.05 -5.73 -27.75
N VAL A 151 -1.33 -5.35 -27.70
CA VAL A 151 -2.34 -5.87 -28.64
C VAL A 151 -2.03 -5.40 -30.07
N LYS A 152 -2.02 -6.35 -31.02
CA LYS A 152 -1.90 -6.05 -32.45
C LYS A 152 -3.23 -6.15 -33.18
N ASN A 153 -3.98 -7.25 -32.96
CA ASN A 153 -5.28 -7.47 -33.60
C ASN A 153 -6.42 -7.42 -32.58
N ALA A 154 -6.95 -6.22 -32.30
CA ALA A 154 -8.05 -6.03 -31.34
C ALA A 154 -9.37 -6.75 -31.69
N SER A 155 -9.53 -7.20 -32.95
CA SER A 155 -10.71 -7.97 -33.38
C SER A 155 -10.64 -9.45 -32.98
N ASN A 156 -9.44 -9.99 -32.75
CA ASN A 156 -9.27 -11.37 -32.34
C ASN A 156 -9.79 -11.58 -30.90
N PRO A 157 -10.55 -12.65 -30.60
CA PRO A 157 -11.08 -12.90 -29.26
C PRO A 157 -10.02 -12.99 -28.16
N ILE A 158 -8.81 -13.51 -28.45
CA ILE A 158 -7.69 -13.57 -27.49
C ILE A 158 -7.23 -12.16 -27.11
N SER A 159 -7.20 -11.25 -28.08
CA SER A 159 -6.81 -9.86 -27.84
C SER A 159 -7.89 -9.06 -27.12
N ARG A 160 -9.17 -9.33 -27.40
CA ARG A 160 -10.30 -8.58 -26.84
C ARG A 160 -10.68 -9.02 -25.43
N ASN A 161 -10.63 -10.33 -25.15
CA ASN A 161 -11.16 -10.88 -23.91
C ASN A 161 -10.10 -10.98 -22.79
N ILE A 162 -8.87 -10.51 -23.02
CA ILE A 162 -7.76 -10.54 -22.07
C ILE A 162 -7.24 -9.12 -21.86
N ALA A 163 -7.10 -8.72 -20.60
CA ALA A 163 -6.50 -7.43 -20.23
C ALA A 163 -4.97 -7.50 -20.32
N TRP A 164 -4.41 -7.39 -21.53
CA TRP A 164 -2.98 -7.54 -21.81
C TRP A 164 -2.06 -6.55 -21.07
N ASN A 165 -2.57 -5.40 -20.62
CA ASN A 165 -1.80 -4.49 -19.75
C ASN A 165 -1.50 -5.08 -18.37
N SER A 166 -2.29 -6.06 -17.91
CA SER A 166 -2.04 -6.79 -16.66
C SER A 166 -1.07 -7.97 -16.83
N ALA A 167 -0.67 -8.29 -18.07
CA ALA A 167 0.22 -9.40 -18.35
C ALA A 167 1.63 -9.13 -17.78
N PRO A 168 2.23 -10.11 -17.08
CA PRO A 168 3.62 -10.03 -16.64
C PRO A 168 4.59 -9.84 -17.80
N ASP A 169 5.76 -9.25 -17.51
CA ASP A 169 6.83 -9.13 -18.49
C ASP A 169 7.49 -10.48 -18.78
N LEU A 170 7.90 -10.70 -20.03
CA LEU A 170 8.72 -11.85 -20.37
C LEU A 170 10.17 -11.52 -20.03
N LYS A 171 10.78 -12.33 -19.16
CA LYS A 171 12.10 -12.06 -18.60
C LYS A 171 13.20 -12.17 -19.66
N PRO A 172 14.34 -11.47 -19.46
CA PRO A 172 15.51 -11.61 -20.33
C PRO A 172 15.91 -13.09 -20.48
N LYS A 173 16.28 -13.48 -21.70
CA LYS A 173 16.71 -14.84 -22.05
C LYS A 173 15.64 -15.94 -21.97
N ASN A 174 14.38 -15.58 -21.85
CA ASN A 174 13.25 -16.51 -21.75
C ASN A 174 12.22 -16.33 -22.90
N MET A 175 12.66 -15.88 -24.06
CA MET A 175 11.82 -15.73 -25.24
C MET A 175 12.64 -15.85 -26.52
N THR A 176 12.11 -16.55 -27.51
CA THR A 176 12.67 -16.54 -28.87
C THR A 176 12.28 -15.25 -29.58
N TYR A 177 13.28 -14.48 -30.01
CA TYR A 177 13.13 -13.24 -30.73
C TYR A 177 13.13 -13.51 -32.24
N ILE A 178 11.99 -13.25 -32.89
CA ILE A 178 11.80 -13.42 -34.33
C ILE A 178 11.67 -12.02 -34.97
N GLU A 179 12.65 -11.65 -35.79
CA GLU A 179 12.57 -10.40 -36.55
C GLU A 179 11.43 -10.44 -37.57
N LEU A 180 10.76 -9.31 -37.78
CA LEU A 180 9.65 -9.21 -38.72
C LEU A 180 10.04 -9.51 -40.16
N THR A 181 11.30 -9.27 -40.52
CA THR A 181 11.90 -9.62 -41.82
C THR A 181 12.05 -11.12 -42.02
N ASN A 182 12.22 -11.87 -40.92
CA ASN A 182 12.31 -13.32 -40.94
C ASN A 182 10.94 -14.00 -40.83
N LEU A 183 9.88 -13.28 -40.46
CA LEU A 183 8.54 -13.83 -40.40
C LEU A 183 7.95 -13.97 -41.81
N ASP A 184 7.32 -15.10 -42.11
CA ASP A 184 6.62 -15.26 -43.38
C ASP A 184 5.45 -14.26 -43.51
N SER A 185 5.24 -13.76 -44.73
CA SER A 185 4.27 -12.70 -45.01
C SER A 185 2.81 -13.11 -44.78
N SER A 186 2.49 -14.41 -44.77
CA SER A 186 1.15 -14.91 -44.51
C SER A 186 0.83 -15.08 -43.02
N VAL A 187 1.80 -14.89 -42.13
CA VAL A 187 1.61 -15.04 -40.69
C VAL A 187 0.82 -13.85 -40.13
N ILE A 188 -0.30 -14.16 -39.49
CA ILE A 188 -1.19 -13.20 -38.83
C ILE A 188 -0.74 -13.02 -37.38
N ARG A 189 -0.25 -11.83 -37.04
CA ARG A 189 0.12 -11.48 -35.66
C ARG A 189 -1.10 -11.09 -34.83
N ILE A 190 -1.27 -11.73 -33.68
CA ILE A 190 -2.41 -11.51 -32.76
C ILE A 190 -1.98 -10.57 -31.63
N VAL A 191 -0.93 -10.97 -30.91
CA VAL A 191 -0.31 -10.20 -29.83
C VAL A 191 1.16 -10.01 -30.17
N ASP A 192 1.64 -8.79 -30.03
CA ASP A 192 3.04 -8.46 -30.17
C ASP A 192 3.63 -8.18 -28.78
N VAL A 193 4.96 -8.16 -28.68
CA VAL A 193 5.69 -7.59 -27.55
C VAL A 193 6.70 -6.56 -28.04
N TYR A 194 7.18 -5.74 -27.11
CA TYR A 194 8.24 -4.77 -27.35
C TYR A 194 9.22 -4.73 -26.18
N LYS A 195 10.45 -4.33 -26.47
CA LYS A 195 11.51 -4.09 -25.49
C LYS A 195 11.09 -2.98 -24.50
N ALA A 196 11.13 -3.23 -23.19
CA ALA A 196 10.75 -2.26 -22.16
C ALA A 196 11.47 -0.90 -22.33
N SER A 197 12.74 -0.91 -22.75
CA SER A 197 13.54 0.29 -23.01
C SER A 197 13.03 1.14 -24.19
N LEU A 198 12.24 0.55 -25.09
CA LEU A 198 11.72 1.17 -26.31
C LEU A 198 10.24 1.58 -26.21
N SER A 199 9.74 1.85 -25.00
CA SER A 199 8.33 2.21 -24.76
C SER A 199 7.83 3.40 -25.61
N LEU A 200 8.70 4.37 -25.90
CA LEU A 200 8.36 5.53 -26.76
C LEU A 200 8.16 5.18 -28.24
N THR A 201 8.88 4.18 -28.72
CA THR A 201 8.87 3.72 -30.11
C THR A 201 8.30 2.30 -30.20
N ARG A 202 7.44 1.94 -29.24
CA ARG A 202 6.89 0.58 -29.12
C ARG A 202 6.19 0.12 -30.39
N GLU A 203 5.53 1.04 -31.11
CA GLU A 203 4.83 0.76 -32.36
C GLU A 203 5.74 0.28 -33.49
N SER A 204 6.94 0.85 -33.60
CA SER A 204 7.91 0.49 -34.64
C SER A 204 8.79 -0.70 -34.26
N ASN A 205 8.84 -1.07 -32.98
CA ASN A 205 9.72 -2.13 -32.45
C ASN A 205 8.94 -3.34 -31.93
N ARG A 206 7.74 -3.56 -32.47
CA ARG A 206 6.89 -4.72 -32.12
C ARG A 206 7.43 -5.99 -32.78
N ILE A 207 7.50 -7.07 -32.02
CA ILE A 207 7.82 -8.41 -32.52
C ILE A 207 6.68 -9.39 -32.17
N PRO A 208 6.49 -10.47 -32.95
CA PRO A 208 5.40 -11.42 -32.69
C PRO A 208 5.58 -12.13 -31.36
N PHE A 209 4.52 -12.10 -30.54
CA PHE A 209 4.42 -12.91 -29.32
C PHE A 209 3.49 -14.10 -29.52
N ILE A 210 2.28 -13.82 -30.01
CA ILE A 210 1.30 -14.82 -30.42
C ILE A 210 0.95 -14.57 -31.88
N ALA A 211 1.17 -15.58 -32.72
CA ALA A 211 0.92 -15.50 -34.15
C ALA A 211 0.18 -16.74 -34.65
N LYS A 212 -0.59 -16.58 -35.73
CA LYS A 212 -1.37 -17.64 -36.38
C LYS A 212 -1.03 -17.69 -37.86
N LYS A 213 -0.89 -18.88 -38.43
CA LYS A 213 -0.73 -19.14 -39.86
C LYS A 213 -1.70 -20.22 -40.29
N ASN A 214 -2.36 -20.04 -41.43
CA ASN A 214 -3.10 -21.10 -42.08
C ASN A 214 -2.23 -21.66 -43.20
N LYS A 215 -1.96 -22.97 -43.18
CA LYS A 215 -1.18 -23.69 -44.21
C LYS A 215 -2.07 -24.78 -44.79
N ALA A 216 -2.26 -24.76 -46.10
CA ALA A 216 -3.25 -25.58 -46.81
C ALA A 216 -4.65 -25.47 -46.16
N SER A 217 -5.15 -26.57 -45.60
CA SER A 217 -6.43 -26.62 -44.87
C SER A 217 -6.28 -26.62 -43.35
N GLY A 218 -5.04 -26.68 -42.84
CA GLY A 218 -4.72 -26.69 -41.42
C GLY A 218 -4.41 -25.31 -40.86
N SER A 219 -4.29 -25.24 -39.52
CA SER A 219 -3.94 -24.00 -38.82
C SER A 219 -2.86 -24.22 -37.77
N ILE A 220 -1.97 -23.23 -37.67
CA ILE A 220 -0.80 -23.24 -36.80
C ILE A 220 -0.83 -21.99 -35.94
N MET A 221 -0.70 -22.15 -34.63
CA MET A 221 -0.48 -21.04 -33.71
C MET A 221 0.90 -21.13 -33.07
N LEU A 222 1.60 -20.02 -33.00
CA LEU A 222 2.93 -19.89 -32.41
C LEU A 222 2.86 -19.04 -31.14
N PHE A 223 3.49 -19.51 -30.08
CA PHE A 223 3.77 -18.78 -28.84
C PHE A 223 5.29 -18.72 -28.63
N THR A 224 5.86 -17.51 -28.66
CA THR A 224 7.32 -17.33 -28.68
C THR A 224 7.97 -17.23 -27.29
N GLY A 225 7.18 -17.04 -26.24
CA GLY A 225 7.66 -17.03 -24.86
C GLY A 225 7.96 -18.45 -24.34
N TRP A 226 8.98 -18.56 -23.50
CA TRP A 226 9.39 -19.84 -22.91
C TRP A 226 8.64 -20.08 -21.60
N LEU A 227 8.25 -21.33 -21.33
CA LEU A 227 7.45 -21.73 -20.16
C LEU A 227 8.00 -22.99 -19.45
N GLN A 228 9.24 -23.38 -19.77
CA GLN A 228 9.88 -24.56 -19.20
C GLN A 228 10.02 -24.39 -17.69
N ARG A 229 9.54 -25.38 -16.95
CA ARG A 229 9.65 -25.45 -15.49
C ARG A 229 10.38 -26.72 -15.07
N ASP A 230 11.59 -26.56 -14.55
CA ASP A 230 12.35 -27.66 -13.94
C ASP A 230 11.67 -28.07 -12.61
N PRO A 231 11.11 -29.30 -12.49
CA PRO A 231 10.45 -29.75 -11.26
C PRO A 231 11.41 -29.87 -10.06
N SER A 232 12.73 -29.95 -10.32
CA SER A 232 13.78 -30.11 -9.30
C SER A 232 14.41 -28.79 -8.87
N ARG A 233 14.18 -27.70 -9.62
CA ARG A 233 14.80 -26.39 -9.42
C ARG A 233 13.86 -25.26 -9.82
N VAL A 234 13.13 -24.74 -8.83
CA VAL A 234 12.17 -23.64 -9.02
C VAL A 234 12.85 -22.37 -9.56
N ASP A 235 14.13 -22.17 -9.24
CA ASP A 235 15.01 -21.08 -9.71
C ASP A 235 15.31 -21.10 -11.22
N LYS A 236 14.89 -22.17 -11.94
CA LYS A 236 15.09 -22.33 -13.38
C LYS A 236 13.78 -22.41 -14.16
N SER A 237 12.76 -21.69 -13.70
CA SER A 237 11.47 -21.62 -14.38
C SER A 237 11.44 -20.41 -15.33
N ALA A 238 11.20 -20.66 -16.62
CA ALA A 238 11.05 -19.59 -17.59
C ALA A 238 9.67 -18.93 -17.45
N ASN A 239 9.65 -17.60 -17.27
CA ASN A 239 8.45 -16.76 -17.17
C ASN A 239 7.36 -17.33 -16.23
N ILE A 240 7.76 -17.78 -15.03
CA ILE A 240 6.84 -18.39 -14.07
C ILE A 240 5.71 -17.44 -13.69
N GLU A 241 5.99 -16.14 -13.59
CA GLU A 241 5.01 -15.11 -13.28
C GLU A 241 3.88 -15.06 -14.31
N PHE A 242 4.19 -15.34 -15.58
CA PHE A 242 3.21 -15.41 -16.66
C PHE A 242 2.32 -16.66 -16.53
N SER A 243 2.88 -17.79 -16.08
CA SER A 243 2.12 -19.05 -15.92
C SER A 243 1.13 -19.03 -14.75
N ILE A 244 1.38 -18.20 -13.73
CA ILE A 244 0.50 -18.03 -12.57
C ILE A 244 -0.47 -16.84 -12.70
N TRP A 245 -0.42 -16.13 -13.83
CA TRP A 245 -1.28 -14.99 -14.11
C TRP A 245 -2.74 -15.48 -14.29
N PRO A 246 -3.76 -14.80 -13.74
CA PRO A 246 -5.15 -15.31 -13.75
C PRO A 246 -5.78 -15.50 -15.14
N TYR A 247 -5.19 -14.91 -16.19
CA TYR A 247 -5.62 -15.12 -17.56
C TYR A 247 -4.90 -16.29 -18.26
N PHE A 248 -3.85 -16.87 -17.68
CA PHE A 248 -3.04 -17.91 -18.34
C PHE A 248 -3.87 -19.14 -18.74
N ASN A 249 -4.69 -19.66 -17.84
CA ASN A 249 -5.59 -20.79 -18.13
C ASN A 249 -6.55 -20.46 -19.29
N TYR A 250 -7.12 -19.26 -19.29
CA TYR A 250 -8.03 -18.79 -20.32
C TYR A 250 -7.32 -18.51 -21.65
N LEU A 251 -6.06 -18.06 -21.61
CA LEU A 251 -5.22 -17.87 -22.78
C LEU A 251 -5.04 -19.21 -23.51
N LEU A 252 -4.71 -20.29 -22.79
CA LEU A 252 -4.56 -21.62 -23.38
C LEU A 252 -5.88 -22.14 -23.97
N TYR A 253 -6.99 -21.98 -23.26
CA TYR A 253 -8.34 -22.28 -23.77
C TYR A 253 -8.65 -21.50 -25.05
N GLY A 254 -8.40 -20.19 -25.03
CA GLY A 254 -8.63 -19.28 -26.16
C GLY A 254 -7.74 -19.63 -27.35
N MET A 255 -6.47 -19.95 -27.12
CA MET A 255 -5.53 -20.39 -28.16
C MET A 255 -5.99 -21.71 -28.80
N ALA A 256 -6.37 -22.72 -28.00
CA ALA A 256 -6.87 -24.00 -28.49
C ALA A 256 -8.10 -23.84 -29.40
N LEU A 257 -9.13 -23.13 -28.92
CA LEU A 257 -10.35 -22.91 -29.71
C LEU A 257 -10.13 -21.97 -30.89
N ASN A 258 -9.25 -20.96 -30.78
CA ASN A 258 -8.94 -20.07 -31.89
C ASN A 258 -8.21 -20.79 -33.03
N THR A 259 -7.32 -21.74 -32.70
CA THR A 259 -6.63 -22.56 -33.70
C THR A 259 -7.61 -23.50 -34.39
N LEU A 260 -8.56 -24.09 -33.64
CA LEU A 260 -9.63 -24.95 -34.16
C LEU A 260 -10.74 -24.18 -34.93
N ASP A 261 -10.64 -22.85 -35.03
CA ASP A 261 -11.67 -21.96 -35.60
C ASP A 261 -13.06 -22.11 -34.94
N GLU A 262 -13.08 -22.46 -33.66
CA GLU A 262 -14.29 -22.60 -32.84
C GLU A 262 -14.65 -21.29 -32.11
N ASN A 263 -15.91 -21.19 -31.66
CA ASN A 263 -16.36 -20.01 -30.90
C ASN A 263 -15.76 -19.98 -29.50
N ILE A 264 -15.14 -18.84 -29.14
CA ILE A 264 -14.48 -18.63 -27.85
C ILE A 264 -15.43 -17.89 -26.91
N SER A 265 -15.73 -18.50 -25.76
CA SER A 265 -16.49 -17.84 -24.70
C SER A 265 -15.71 -16.66 -24.14
N THR A 266 -16.38 -15.59 -23.70
CA THR A 266 -15.70 -14.48 -23.01
C THR A 266 -15.10 -14.94 -21.68
N TYR A 267 -14.10 -14.22 -21.17
CA TYR A 267 -13.49 -14.54 -19.87
C TYR A 267 -14.55 -14.63 -18.75
N SER A 268 -15.52 -13.71 -18.72
CA SER A 268 -16.63 -13.74 -17.75
C SER A 268 -17.49 -15.00 -17.81
N ASN A 269 -17.61 -15.64 -18.98
CA ASN A 269 -18.57 -16.71 -19.24
C ASN A 269 -17.90 -18.09 -19.26
N TRP A 270 -16.58 -18.15 -19.41
CA TRP A 270 -15.86 -19.42 -19.33
C TRP A 270 -15.93 -19.96 -17.91
N ALA A 271 -16.47 -21.18 -17.75
CA ALA A 271 -16.79 -21.76 -16.44
C ALA A 271 -15.59 -21.90 -15.50
N TYR A 272 -14.37 -21.95 -16.05
CA TYR A 272 -13.13 -22.09 -15.30
C TYR A 272 -12.37 -20.78 -15.11
N SER A 273 -12.97 -19.63 -15.46
CA SER A 273 -12.40 -18.33 -15.10
C SER A 273 -12.53 -18.09 -13.60
N PRO A 274 -11.48 -17.55 -12.95
CA PRO A 274 -11.51 -17.18 -11.53
C PRO A 274 -12.29 -15.88 -11.30
N VAL A 275 -13.58 -15.90 -11.62
CA VAL A 275 -14.54 -14.80 -11.38
C VAL A 275 -15.81 -15.36 -10.74
N PRO A 276 -16.60 -14.53 -10.04
CA PRO A 276 -17.91 -14.96 -9.55
C PRO A 276 -18.86 -15.26 -10.73
N HIS A 277 -19.35 -16.49 -10.82
CA HIS A 277 -20.36 -16.90 -11.80
C HIS A 277 -21.77 -16.75 -11.23
N LEU A 278 -22.79 -17.12 -12.00
CA LEU A 278 -24.20 -16.89 -11.65
C LEU A 278 -24.58 -17.43 -10.26
N PHE A 279 -24.08 -18.61 -9.88
CA PHE A 279 -24.35 -19.16 -8.56
C PHE A 279 -23.75 -18.29 -7.47
N GLU A 280 -22.46 -17.97 -7.58
CA GLU A 280 -21.75 -17.15 -6.60
C GLU A 280 -22.37 -15.75 -6.52
N GLN A 281 -22.74 -15.15 -7.65
CA GLN A 281 -23.46 -13.87 -7.73
C GLN A 281 -24.79 -13.92 -6.95
N ILE A 282 -25.59 -14.98 -7.13
CA ILE A 282 -26.85 -15.15 -6.39
C ILE A 282 -26.59 -15.30 -4.89
N VAL A 283 -25.59 -16.11 -4.50
CA VAL A 283 -25.29 -16.29 -3.07
C VAL A 283 -24.78 -14.98 -2.46
N LEU A 284 -23.89 -14.25 -3.14
CA LEU A 284 -23.41 -12.93 -2.70
C LEU A 284 -24.57 -11.95 -2.51
N LEU A 285 -25.51 -11.91 -3.46
CA LEU A 285 -26.72 -11.10 -3.35
C LEU A 285 -27.57 -11.50 -2.13
N ILE A 286 -27.79 -12.80 -1.92
CA ILE A 286 -28.54 -13.32 -0.77
C ILE A 286 -27.85 -12.91 0.53
N ILE A 287 -26.52 -13.03 0.63
CA ILE A 287 -25.78 -12.65 1.83
C ILE A 287 -25.99 -11.16 2.12
N VAL A 288 -25.84 -10.29 1.13
CA VAL A 288 -26.04 -8.84 1.28
C VAL A 288 -27.46 -8.52 1.74
N VAL A 289 -28.48 -9.14 1.13
CA VAL A 289 -29.90 -8.95 1.51
C VAL A 289 -30.14 -9.43 2.94
N VAL A 290 -29.61 -10.58 3.33
CA VAL A 290 -29.77 -11.11 4.69
C VAL A 290 -29.05 -10.21 5.70
N LEU A 291 -27.83 -9.74 5.40
CA LEU A 291 -27.12 -8.77 6.24
C LEU A 291 -27.92 -7.47 6.40
N ALA A 292 -28.57 -6.99 5.34
CA ALA A 292 -29.44 -5.82 5.39
C ALA A 292 -30.66 -6.04 6.30
N CYS A 293 -31.33 -7.19 6.16
CA CYS A 293 -32.44 -7.57 7.03
C CYS A 293 -32.00 -7.70 8.50
N LEU A 294 -30.83 -8.29 8.76
CA LEU A 294 -30.28 -8.44 10.11
C LEU A 294 -29.88 -7.10 10.73
N ALA A 295 -29.27 -6.19 9.95
CA ALA A 295 -28.97 -4.83 10.36
C ALA A 295 -30.24 -4.06 10.75
N GLY A 296 -31.28 -4.11 9.90
CA GLY A 296 -32.58 -3.52 10.19
C GLY A 296 -33.25 -4.14 11.42
N ALA A 297 -33.22 -5.48 11.55
CA ALA A 297 -33.74 -6.18 12.71
C ALA A 297 -33.00 -5.83 14.00
N ALA A 298 -31.67 -5.70 13.96
CA ALA A 298 -30.85 -5.24 15.07
C ALA A 298 -31.23 -3.83 15.48
N PHE A 299 -31.32 -2.90 14.52
CA PHE A 299 -31.73 -1.51 14.77
C PHE A 299 -33.12 -1.44 15.41
N ILE A 300 -34.11 -2.16 14.87
CA ILE A 300 -35.47 -2.20 15.41
C ILE A 300 -35.48 -2.82 16.82
N THR A 301 -34.75 -3.91 17.03
CA THR A 301 -34.70 -4.61 18.33
C THR A 301 -34.07 -3.75 19.41
N VAL A 302 -32.97 -3.06 19.10
CA VAL A 302 -32.30 -2.14 20.03
C VAL A 302 -33.18 -0.91 20.30
N LYS A 303 -33.77 -0.31 19.26
CA LYS A 303 -34.68 0.83 19.39
C LYS A 303 -35.93 0.51 20.23
N ARG A 304 -36.46 -0.72 20.13
CA ARG A 304 -37.60 -1.19 20.94
C ARG A 304 -37.24 -1.46 22.41
N ARG A 305 -35.97 -1.73 22.73
CA ARG A 305 -35.47 -1.95 24.11
C ARG A 305 -35.19 -0.65 24.89
N LYS A 306 -35.68 0.51 24.41
CA LYS A 306 -35.56 1.84 25.05
C LYS A 306 -36.07 1.94 26.50
N THR A 307 -36.67 0.90 27.06
CA THR A 307 -37.31 0.91 28.39
C THR A 307 -36.35 0.85 29.59
N GLY A 308 -35.04 0.67 29.39
CA GLY A 308 -34.05 0.82 30.47
C GLY A 308 -33.28 2.14 30.36
N ARG A 309 -33.10 2.88 31.47
CA ARG A 309 -32.15 4.01 31.56
C ARG A 309 -30.77 3.59 31.00
N ILE A 310 -30.01 4.54 30.43
CA ILE A 310 -28.60 4.31 30.11
C ILE A 310 -27.94 3.68 31.36
N ASP A 311 -27.07 2.68 31.18
CA ASP A 311 -26.42 2.00 32.29
C ASP A 311 -25.76 3.04 33.19
N GLN A 312 -26.36 3.26 34.37
CA GLN A 312 -25.92 4.29 35.30
C GLN A 312 -24.46 4.06 35.67
N LYS A 313 -23.94 2.83 35.60
CA LYS A 313 -22.52 2.55 35.86
C LYS A 313 -21.57 3.23 34.87
N THR A 314 -21.90 3.31 33.58
CA THR A 314 -21.03 4.02 32.61
C THR A 314 -21.16 5.53 32.81
N VAL A 315 -22.37 6.03 33.06
CA VAL A 315 -22.60 7.46 33.30
C VAL A 315 -21.96 7.89 34.62
N GLU A 316 -22.08 7.09 35.67
CA GLU A 316 -21.44 7.29 36.97
C GLU A 316 -19.93 7.08 36.89
N ALA A 317 -19.43 6.14 36.09
CA ALA A 317 -17.99 6.02 35.85
C ALA A 317 -17.44 7.23 35.09
N LEU A 318 -18.15 7.72 34.08
CA LEU A 318 -17.79 8.95 33.36
C LEU A 318 -17.92 10.18 34.26
N LYS A 319 -18.97 10.28 35.09
CA LYS A 319 -19.14 11.36 36.07
C LYS A 319 -18.09 11.31 37.16
N LYS A 320 -17.83 10.14 37.73
CA LYS A 320 -16.78 9.94 38.73
C LYS A 320 -15.42 10.25 38.14
N ARG A 321 -15.17 9.87 36.89
CA ARG A 321 -13.93 10.19 36.19
C ARG A 321 -13.86 11.67 35.80
N ALA A 322 -14.96 12.30 35.44
CA ALA A 322 -15.03 13.74 35.21
C ALA A 322 -14.87 14.51 36.53
N GLU A 323 -15.37 13.99 37.65
CA GLU A 323 -15.15 14.53 38.99
C GLU A 323 -13.74 14.25 39.49
N GLU A 324 -13.12 13.12 39.12
CA GLU A 324 -11.71 12.81 39.38
C GLU A 324 -10.81 13.67 38.49
N GLU A 325 -11.11 13.86 37.21
CA GLU A 325 -10.41 14.75 36.27
C GLU A 325 -10.60 16.21 36.70
N LEU A 326 -11.80 16.61 37.13
CA LEU A 326 -12.06 17.95 37.67
C LEU A 326 -11.42 18.12 39.04
N LYS A 327 -11.35 17.08 39.87
CA LYS A 327 -10.58 17.11 41.13
C LYS A 327 -9.09 17.07 40.87
N GLU A 328 -8.61 16.36 39.86
CA GLU A 328 -7.22 16.38 39.43
C GLU A 328 -6.91 17.74 38.83
N GLU A 329 -7.79 18.35 38.03
CA GLU A 329 -7.66 19.74 37.57
C GLU A 329 -7.68 20.68 38.76
N ILE A 330 -8.65 20.58 39.68
CA ILE A 330 -8.73 21.42 40.87
C ILE A 330 -7.56 21.16 41.82
N THR A 331 -7.05 19.94 41.95
CA THR A 331 -5.90 19.60 42.79
C THR A 331 -4.60 19.95 42.09
N GLU A 332 -4.53 19.88 40.76
CA GLU A 332 -3.42 20.36 39.94
C GLU A 332 -3.43 21.87 39.90
N LEU A 333 -4.60 22.53 39.92
CA LEU A 333 -4.85 23.96 40.06
C LEU A 333 -4.56 24.40 41.49
N GLU A 334 -4.94 23.65 42.52
CA GLU A 334 -4.68 23.93 43.94
C GLU A 334 -3.23 23.58 44.29
N GLU A 335 -2.63 22.57 43.66
CA GLU A 335 -1.19 22.28 43.70
C GLU A 335 -0.44 23.27 42.81
N LEU A 336 -1.00 23.77 41.71
CA LEU A 336 -0.43 24.86 40.91
C LEU A 336 -0.46 26.10 41.79
N GLU A 337 -1.61 26.47 42.34
CA GLU A 337 -1.84 27.60 43.22
C GLU A 337 -0.98 27.48 44.47
N LYS A 338 -0.87 26.31 45.11
CA LYS A 338 0.10 26.07 46.19
C LYS A 338 1.53 26.13 45.71
N LYS A 339 1.88 25.54 44.55
CA LYS A 339 3.23 25.68 43.96
C LYS A 339 3.48 27.13 43.53
N ILE A 340 2.46 27.95 43.30
CA ILE A 340 2.52 29.35 42.88
C ILE A 340 2.60 30.26 44.13
N GLU A 341 1.91 29.91 45.22
CA GLU A 341 1.92 30.60 46.52
C GLU A 341 3.14 30.24 47.38
N GLU A 342 3.56 28.97 47.40
CA GLU A 342 4.74 28.49 48.14
C GLU A 342 6.07 28.81 47.42
N ARG A 343 6.10 28.86 46.06
CA ARG A 343 7.35 29.10 45.28
C ARG A 343 7.52 30.54 44.79
N GLY A 344 7.21 31.54 45.62
CA GLY A 344 7.38 32.95 45.27
C GLY A 344 8.54 33.20 44.28
N ARG A 345 8.20 33.58 43.03
CA ARG A 345 9.04 34.01 41.88
C ARG A 345 10.38 33.32 41.55
N GLU A 346 10.85 32.30 42.25
CA GLU A 346 12.14 31.63 41.99
C GLU A 346 12.04 30.11 42.16
N ASP A 347 11.61 29.38 41.13
CA ASP A 347 12.15 28.05 40.76
C ASP A 347 11.39 27.50 39.53
N LEU A 348 11.79 27.95 38.34
CA LEU A 348 11.54 27.23 37.09
C LEU A 348 12.65 26.19 36.93
N LYS A 349 12.47 24.99 37.49
CA LYS A 349 13.36 23.84 37.23
C LYS A 349 12.77 22.83 36.25
N ASP A 350 11.50 22.98 35.83
CA ASP A 350 10.91 22.12 34.80
C ASP A 350 10.93 22.81 33.44
N ASP A 351 11.83 22.36 32.57
CA ASP A 351 12.00 22.87 31.20
C ASP A 351 10.71 22.70 30.35
N TRP A 352 9.78 21.81 30.76
CA TRP A 352 8.49 21.64 30.09
C TRP A 352 7.51 22.79 30.30
N GLU A 353 7.67 23.62 31.35
CA GLU A 353 6.78 24.77 31.61
C GLU A 353 7.25 26.07 30.96
N ILE A 354 8.52 26.14 30.55
CA ILE A 354 9.09 27.31 29.88
C ILE A 354 8.72 27.25 28.41
N ILE A 355 7.96 28.24 27.90
CA ILE A 355 7.62 28.30 26.48
C ILE A 355 8.89 28.56 25.68
N GLY A 356 9.10 27.75 24.65
CA GLY A 356 10.32 27.76 23.85
C GLY A 356 10.38 26.58 22.89
N ILE A 357 11.37 26.58 22.00
CA ILE A 357 11.50 25.54 20.97
C ILE A 357 12.00 24.22 21.55
N HIS A 358 12.77 24.25 22.65
CA HIS A 358 13.26 23.07 23.37
C HIS A 358 12.15 22.07 23.71
N ARG A 359 10.93 22.53 24.05
CA ARG A 359 9.76 21.67 24.32
C ARG A 359 9.36 20.85 23.08
N GLN A 360 9.20 21.51 21.94
CA GLN A 360 8.77 20.85 20.71
C GLN A 360 9.86 19.96 20.14
N LEU A 361 11.11 20.42 20.17
CA LEU A 361 12.26 19.63 19.75
C LEU A 361 12.46 18.40 20.66
N GLY A 362 12.32 18.55 21.98
CA GLY A 362 12.43 17.44 22.95
C GLY A 362 11.33 16.40 22.77
N GLY A 363 10.08 16.85 22.60
CA GLY A 363 8.95 15.98 22.24
C GLY A 363 9.17 15.26 20.92
N PHE A 364 9.66 15.98 19.90
CA PHE A 364 9.97 15.39 18.60
C PHE A 364 11.09 14.35 18.69
N LEU A 365 12.23 14.63 19.34
CA LEU A 365 13.33 13.66 19.50
C LEU A 365 12.84 12.33 20.08
N PHE A 366 11.94 12.39 21.07
CA PHE A 366 11.29 11.19 21.59
C PHE A 366 10.48 10.46 20.53
N THR A 367 9.55 11.15 19.86
CA THR A 367 8.69 10.54 18.82
C THR A 367 9.46 10.08 17.58
N PHE A 368 10.55 10.74 17.22
CA PHE A 368 11.43 10.42 16.09
C PHE A 368 12.06 9.04 16.26
N PHE A 369 12.71 8.80 17.40
CA PHE A 369 13.35 7.51 17.65
C PHE A 369 12.34 6.38 17.84
N ILE A 370 11.21 6.64 18.51
CA ILE A 370 10.12 5.66 18.60
C ILE A 370 9.58 5.35 17.20
N GLY A 371 9.34 6.38 16.38
CA GLY A 371 8.86 6.22 15.00
C GLY A 371 9.81 5.37 14.17
N LEU A 372 11.11 5.66 14.20
CA LEU A 372 12.12 4.85 13.51
C LEU A 372 12.14 3.39 13.99
N LEU A 373 11.99 3.15 15.29
CA LEU A 373 11.94 1.80 15.87
C LEU A 373 10.69 1.03 15.40
N LEU A 374 9.55 1.71 15.36
CA LEU A 374 8.27 1.13 14.93
C LEU A 374 8.20 0.83 13.44
N VAL A 375 9.02 1.48 12.61
CA VAL A 375 9.11 1.20 11.17
C VAL A 375 9.91 -0.07 10.88
N ILE A 376 10.82 -0.52 11.76
CA ILE A 376 11.65 -1.71 11.53
C ILE A 376 10.81 -2.98 11.29
N PRO A 377 9.81 -3.34 12.14
CA PRO A 377 8.97 -4.51 11.88
C PRO A 377 8.23 -4.45 10.55
N GLN A 378 7.73 -3.26 10.19
CA GLN A 378 7.05 -3.04 8.90
C GLN A 378 8.00 -3.34 7.74
N LEU A 379 9.20 -2.75 7.74
CA LEU A 379 10.20 -2.97 6.69
C LEU A 379 10.64 -4.43 6.61
N LEU A 380 10.85 -5.08 7.76
CA LEU A 380 11.23 -6.49 7.80
C LEU A 380 10.13 -7.36 7.20
N LEU A 381 8.87 -7.07 7.48
CA LEU A 381 7.78 -7.83 6.87
C LEU A 381 7.70 -7.58 5.35
N THR A 382 7.59 -6.31 4.94
CA THR A 382 7.30 -5.97 3.54
C THR A 382 8.47 -6.20 2.61
N SER A 383 9.69 -5.96 3.09
CA SER A 383 10.89 -6.00 2.25
C SER A 383 11.65 -7.31 2.35
N TYR A 384 11.34 -8.17 3.33
CA TYR A 384 12.01 -9.46 3.49
C TYR A 384 11.02 -10.63 3.62
N VAL A 385 10.20 -10.66 4.67
CA VAL A 385 9.36 -11.83 4.97
C VAL A 385 8.33 -12.11 3.87
N LEU A 386 7.62 -11.09 3.37
CA LEU A 386 6.62 -11.29 2.32
C LEU A 386 7.26 -11.68 0.97
N PRO A 387 8.33 -11.00 0.49
CA PRO A 387 9.09 -11.49 -0.66
C PRO A 387 9.59 -12.92 -0.49
N LEU A 388 10.05 -13.30 0.70
CA LEU A 388 10.49 -14.68 0.98
C LEU A 388 9.34 -15.70 0.96
N LEU A 389 8.20 -15.38 1.58
CA LEU A 389 7.05 -16.28 1.68
C LEU A 389 6.28 -16.40 0.36
N LEU A 390 6.23 -15.32 -0.43
CA LEU A 390 5.48 -15.23 -1.67
C LEU A 390 6.33 -15.45 -2.91
N ASP A 391 7.64 -15.22 -2.83
CA ASP A 391 8.60 -15.44 -3.91
C ASP A 391 8.14 -14.72 -5.20
N TYR A 392 8.22 -15.36 -6.37
CA TYR A 392 7.73 -14.87 -7.66
C TYR A 392 6.25 -14.46 -7.71
N THR A 393 5.43 -14.80 -6.69
CA THR A 393 4.02 -14.37 -6.60
C THR A 393 3.85 -12.98 -5.97
N TYR A 394 4.88 -12.49 -5.26
CA TYR A 394 4.82 -11.28 -4.43
C TYR A 394 4.37 -10.03 -5.21
N ALA A 395 5.05 -9.71 -6.32
CA ALA A 395 4.86 -8.44 -7.02
C ALA A 395 3.44 -8.29 -7.56
N GLN A 396 2.89 -9.34 -8.18
CA GLN A 396 1.52 -9.35 -8.69
C GLN A 396 0.49 -9.26 -7.56
N ALA A 397 0.62 -10.11 -6.53
CA ALA A 397 -0.31 -10.15 -5.39
C ALA A 397 -0.37 -8.81 -4.65
N SER A 398 0.81 -8.23 -4.37
CA SER A 398 0.94 -6.91 -3.75
C SER A 398 0.33 -5.83 -4.64
N GLY A 399 0.64 -5.82 -5.94
CA GLY A 399 0.09 -4.85 -6.88
C GLY A 399 -1.44 -4.83 -6.92
N TRP A 400 -2.08 -6.00 -7.03
CA TRP A 400 -3.53 -6.09 -7.02
C TRP A 400 -4.14 -5.68 -5.68
N TYR A 401 -3.53 -6.09 -4.57
CA TYR A 401 -3.98 -5.67 -3.25
C TYR A 401 -3.92 -4.15 -3.09
N ASN A 402 -2.82 -3.51 -3.48
CA ASN A 402 -2.67 -2.06 -3.36
C ASN A 402 -3.67 -1.32 -4.26
N TYR A 403 -3.93 -1.82 -5.47
CA TYR A 403 -4.97 -1.28 -6.34
C TYR A 403 -6.34 -1.31 -5.62
N ALA A 404 -6.73 -2.47 -5.08
CA ALA A 404 -8.01 -2.60 -4.39
C ALA A 404 -8.07 -1.75 -3.11
N TYR A 405 -7.03 -1.82 -2.27
CA TYR A 405 -6.91 -1.06 -1.02
C TYR A 405 -7.14 0.43 -1.24
N ASN A 406 -6.48 1.03 -2.23
CA ASN A 406 -6.62 2.45 -2.53
C ASN A 406 -8.04 2.82 -2.99
N LEU A 407 -8.72 1.95 -3.75
CA LEU A 407 -10.13 2.16 -4.10
C LEU A 407 -11.02 2.20 -2.86
N PHE A 408 -10.80 1.25 -1.94
CA PHE A 408 -11.58 1.15 -0.71
C PHE A 408 -11.29 2.28 0.29
N GLN A 409 -10.08 2.85 0.31
CA GLN A 409 -9.78 4.02 1.13
C GLN A 409 -10.62 5.25 0.74
N ILE A 410 -10.85 5.44 -0.56
CA ILE A 410 -11.72 6.52 -1.06
C ILE A 410 -13.16 6.26 -0.63
N ALA A 411 -13.64 5.03 -0.81
CA ALA A 411 -14.98 4.66 -0.39
C ALA A 411 -15.18 4.90 1.10
N TRP A 412 -14.24 4.43 1.92
CA TRP A 412 -14.25 4.63 3.36
C TRP A 412 -14.41 6.10 3.73
N LEU A 413 -13.59 6.98 3.15
CA LEU A 413 -13.63 8.40 3.45
C LEU A 413 -14.92 9.08 3.00
N LEU A 414 -15.44 8.72 1.82
CA LEU A 414 -16.70 9.25 1.30
C LEU A 414 -17.92 8.81 2.12
N PHE A 415 -17.92 7.56 2.59
CA PHE A 415 -19.03 6.99 3.35
C PHE A 415 -18.94 7.24 4.87
N ASP A 416 -17.75 7.48 5.43
CA ASP A 416 -17.62 7.92 6.83
C ASP A 416 -18.20 9.33 7.03
N VAL A 417 -18.09 10.21 6.03
CA VAL A 417 -18.55 11.62 6.12
C VAL A 417 -17.95 12.33 7.37
N GLY A 418 -16.76 11.88 7.80
CA GLY A 418 -16.06 12.39 8.97
C GLY A 418 -16.74 12.15 10.32
N THR A 419 -17.61 11.13 10.44
CA THR A 419 -18.23 10.80 11.74
C THR A 419 -17.21 10.37 12.80
N SER A 420 -16.07 9.82 12.39
CA SER A 420 -14.92 9.55 13.25
C SER A 420 -14.37 10.82 13.94
N PHE A 421 -14.17 11.91 13.18
CA PHE A 421 -13.75 13.21 13.70
C PHE A 421 -14.80 13.85 14.60
N ALA A 422 -16.07 13.74 14.22
CA ALA A 422 -17.19 14.26 15.00
C ALA A 422 -17.32 13.54 16.36
N LEU A 423 -17.13 12.22 16.39
CA LEU A 423 -17.09 11.45 17.63
C LEU A 423 -16.01 11.97 18.56
N ALA A 424 -14.76 12.08 18.10
CA ALA A 424 -13.65 12.49 18.96
C ALA A 424 -13.86 13.90 19.54
N LYS A 425 -14.31 14.86 18.72
CA LYS A 425 -14.58 16.24 19.14
C LYS A 425 -15.74 16.32 20.12
N TYR A 426 -16.93 15.85 19.73
CA TYR A 426 -18.12 16.09 20.54
C TYR A 426 -18.15 15.23 21.79
N PHE A 427 -17.53 14.05 21.75
CA PHE A 427 -17.31 13.28 22.97
C PHE A 427 -16.43 14.04 23.97
N SER A 428 -15.31 14.63 23.52
CA SER A 428 -14.41 15.37 24.43
C SER A 428 -15.04 16.65 24.99
N GLU A 429 -15.88 17.32 24.20
CA GLU A 429 -16.61 18.53 24.58
C GLU A 429 -17.69 18.24 25.65
N TYR A 430 -18.52 17.21 25.42
CA TYR A 430 -19.67 16.93 26.28
C TYR A 430 -19.39 15.97 27.44
N ARG A 431 -18.28 15.21 27.46
CA ARG A 431 -18.04 14.18 28.49
C ARG A 431 -18.08 14.67 29.94
N VAL A 432 -17.79 15.96 30.17
CA VAL A 432 -17.77 16.58 31.51
C VAL A 432 -19.15 17.09 31.88
N HIS A 433 -19.73 17.95 31.05
CA HIS A 433 -20.97 18.68 31.35
C HIS A 433 -22.24 17.87 31.05
N ASP A 434 -22.21 17.02 30.03
CA ASP A 434 -23.32 16.16 29.61
C ASP A 434 -22.82 14.79 29.11
N PRO A 435 -22.46 13.87 30.04
CA PRO A 435 -21.93 12.56 29.69
C PRO A 435 -22.90 11.69 28.88
N GLU A 436 -24.22 11.90 29.03
CA GLU A 436 -25.23 11.17 28.26
C GLU A 436 -25.18 11.60 26.78
N LYS A 437 -25.14 12.92 26.54
CA LYS A 437 -24.96 13.47 25.19
C LYS A 437 -23.61 13.07 24.58
N ALA A 438 -22.54 12.98 25.35
CA ALA A 438 -21.24 12.50 24.84
C ALA A 438 -21.34 11.08 24.24
N ILE A 439 -22.04 10.18 24.94
CA ILE A 439 -22.27 8.80 24.49
C ILE A 439 -23.09 8.75 23.19
N HIS A 440 -24.01 9.69 22.97
CA HIS A 440 -24.81 9.74 21.75
C HIS A 440 -23.95 9.84 20.48
N TYR A 441 -22.82 10.56 20.51
CA TYR A 441 -21.91 10.65 19.37
C TYR A 441 -21.17 9.32 19.09
N ILE A 442 -20.92 8.50 20.12
CA ILE A 442 -20.43 7.12 19.93
C ILE A 442 -21.50 6.28 19.23
N GLN A 443 -22.75 6.36 19.69
CA GLN A 443 -23.87 5.63 19.12
C GLN A 443 -24.12 6.03 17.65
N ILE A 444 -24.05 7.33 17.34
CA ILE A 444 -24.17 7.84 15.97
C ILE A 444 -23.11 7.19 15.08
N PHE A 445 -21.84 7.19 15.49
CA PHE A 445 -20.77 6.55 14.73
C PHE A 445 -21.04 5.06 14.49
N VAL A 446 -21.38 4.30 15.54
CA VAL A 446 -21.64 2.85 15.43
C VAL A 446 -22.74 2.56 14.41
N TRP A 447 -23.88 3.23 14.53
CA TRP A 447 -25.03 2.96 13.65
C TRP A 447 -24.83 3.51 12.25
N TRP A 448 -24.21 4.68 12.12
CA TRP A 448 -23.84 5.23 10.81
C TRP A 448 -22.93 4.26 10.07
N GLN A 449 -21.84 3.83 10.70
CA GLN A 449 -20.87 2.89 10.11
C GLN A 449 -21.49 1.52 9.80
N LEU A 450 -22.42 1.04 10.61
CA LEU A 450 -23.14 -0.21 10.33
C LEU A 450 -23.98 -0.10 9.04
N PHE A 451 -24.67 1.03 8.82
CA PHE A 451 -25.48 1.23 7.62
C PHE A 451 -24.65 1.62 6.39
N THR A 452 -23.66 2.49 6.53
CA THR A 452 -22.79 2.86 5.40
C THR A 452 -21.88 1.70 5.00
N GLY A 453 -21.40 0.91 5.96
CA GLY A 453 -20.68 -0.34 5.69
C GLY A 453 -21.53 -1.34 4.90
N LEU A 454 -22.84 -1.44 5.20
CA LEU A 454 -23.78 -2.26 4.43
C LEU A 454 -23.95 -1.75 2.99
N ILE A 455 -24.02 -0.43 2.79
CA ILE A 455 -24.07 0.17 1.45
C ILE A 455 -22.77 -0.13 0.70
N GLN A 456 -21.62 0.03 1.35
CA GLN A 456 -20.32 -0.24 0.76
C GLN A 456 -20.16 -1.70 0.33
N ILE A 457 -20.42 -2.67 1.21
CA ILE A 457 -20.34 -4.10 0.84
C ILE A 457 -21.32 -4.42 -0.29
N SER A 458 -22.53 -3.82 -0.30
CA SER A 458 -23.50 -4.01 -1.39
C SER A 458 -22.95 -3.53 -2.73
N ILE A 459 -22.39 -2.31 -2.77
CA ILE A 459 -21.82 -1.73 -3.98
C ILE A 459 -20.62 -2.55 -4.45
N PHE A 460 -19.64 -2.82 -3.59
CA PHE A 460 -18.41 -3.48 -4.01
C PHE A 460 -18.56 -4.98 -4.27
N ALA A 461 -19.45 -5.68 -3.55
CA ALA A 461 -19.80 -7.05 -3.91
C ALA A 461 -20.52 -7.09 -5.26
N PHE A 462 -21.43 -6.15 -5.55
CA PHE A 462 -22.10 -6.05 -6.85
C PHE A 462 -21.11 -5.72 -7.98
N LEU A 463 -20.28 -4.70 -7.80
CA LEU A 463 -19.25 -4.33 -8.77
C LEU A 463 -18.28 -5.49 -9.02
N GLY A 464 -17.76 -6.10 -7.97
CA GLY A 464 -16.82 -7.21 -8.06
C GLY A 464 -17.40 -8.51 -8.62
N SER A 465 -18.70 -8.76 -8.48
CA SER A 465 -19.31 -10.00 -8.96
C SER A 465 -19.98 -9.90 -10.32
N ILE A 466 -20.42 -8.72 -10.75
CA ILE A 466 -21.19 -8.54 -11.99
C ILE A 466 -20.47 -7.63 -12.98
N ILE A 467 -19.98 -6.47 -12.54
CA ILE A 467 -19.40 -5.47 -13.46
C ILE A 467 -17.94 -5.79 -13.79
N PHE A 468 -17.08 -5.98 -12.79
CA PHE A 468 -15.65 -6.20 -12.98
C PHE A 468 -15.32 -7.44 -13.82
N PRO A 469 -16.05 -8.57 -13.73
CA PRO A 469 -15.84 -9.71 -14.63
C PRO A 469 -16.00 -9.35 -16.12
N MET A 470 -16.72 -8.28 -16.44
CA MET A 470 -16.97 -7.81 -17.81
C MET A 470 -16.02 -6.68 -18.26
N THR A 471 -15.04 -6.30 -17.43
CA THR A 471 -14.08 -5.23 -17.72
C THR A 471 -12.64 -5.74 -17.64
N ASP A 472 -11.66 -4.86 -17.89
CA ASP A 472 -10.23 -5.19 -17.77
C ASP A 472 -9.81 -5.60 -16.34
N LEU A 473 -10.66 -5.34 -15.35
CA LEU A 473 -10.46 -5.70 -13.94
C LEU A 473 -10.94 -7.11 -13.59
N ALA A 474 -11.35 -7.93 -14.56
CA ALA A 474 -11.94 -9.25 -14.30
C ALA A 474 -11.06 -10.14 -13.43
N HIS A 475 -9.75 -10.17 -13.68
CA HIS A 475 -8.75 -10.91 -12.91
C HIS A 475 -8.67 -10.54 -11.41
N MET A 476 -9.18 -9.37 -11.01
CA MET A 476 -9.19 -8.88 -9.63
C MET A 476 -10.55 -9.03 -8.94
N SER A 477 -11.56 -9.56 -9.62
CA SER A 477 -12.94 -9.63 -9.13
C SER A 477 -13.05 -10.18 -7.71
N TRP A 478 -12.40 -11.32 -7.44
CA TRP A 478 -12.40 -11.94 -6.11
C TRP A 478 -11.65 -11.13 -5.06
N ILE A 479 -10.60 -10.40 -5.41
CA ILE A 479 -9.89 -9.51 -4.47
C ILE A 479 -10.84 -8.41 -4.00
N PHE A 480 -11.60 -7.79 -4.92
CA PHE A 480 -12.59 -6.76 -4.57
C PHE A 480 -13.74 -7.32 -3.73
N VAL A 481 -14.28 -8.49 -4.10
CA VAL A 481 -15.35 -9.15 -3.35
C VAL A 481 -14.87 -9.46 -1.92
N MET A 482 -13.68 -10.04 -1.76
CA MET A 482 -13.14 -10.39 -0.45
C MET A 482 -12.79 -9.16 0.39
N PHE A 483 -12.20 -8.13 -0.21
CA PHE A 483 -11.88 -6.89 0.50
C PHE A 483 -13.14 -6.15 0.95
N SER A 484 -14.25 -6.25 0.20
CA SER A 484 -15.53 -5.63 0.61
C SER A 484 -16.04 -6.09 1.98
N LEU A 485 -15.61 -7.27 2.46
CA LEU A 485 -15.94 -7.78 3.80
C LEU A 485 -15.41 -6.90 4.92
N VAL A 486 -14.28 -6.24 4.68
CA VAL A 486 -13.67 -5.30 5.64
C VAL A 486 -14.59 -4.11 5.92
N GLN A 487 -15.49 -3.78 4.99
CA GLN A 487 -16.38 -2.62 5.13
C GLN A 487 -17.54 -2.87 6.10
N TYR A 488 -17.83 -4.11 6.47
CA TYR A 488 -18.97 -4.43 7.35
C TYR A 488 -18.54 -5.21 8.61
N PRO A 489 -18.96 -4.78 9.83
CA PRO A 489 -19.97 -3.74 10.11
C PRO A 489 -19.41 -2.31 10.24
N GLY A 490 -18.20 -2.04 9.79
CA GLY A 490 -17.59 -0.69 9.70
C GLY A 490 -17.16 -0.08 11.05
N PHE A 491 -17.85 -0.34 12.16
CA PHE A 491 -17.55 0.30 13.44
C PHE A 491 -16.32 -0.26 14.19
N PHE A 492 -15.45 -1.06 13.55
CA PHE A 492 -14.34 -1.78 14.19
C PHE A 492 -13.43 -0.90 15.06
N LEU A 493 -13.26 0.36 14.68
CA LEU A 493 -12.37 1.32 15.36
C LEU A 493 -13.09 2.20 16.40
N VAL A 494 -14.37 1.93 16.73
CA VAL A 494 -15.18 2.77 17.63
C VAL A 494 -14.48 3.07 18.97
N PHE A 495 -13.89 2.06 19.62
CA PHE A 495 -13.25 2.25 20.92
C PHE A 495 -11.93 2.99 20.82
N MET A 496 -11.18 2.81 19.72
CA MET A 496 -9.97 3.58 19.46
C MET A 496 -10.29 5.07 19.35
N HIS A 497 -11.27 5.45 18.54
CA HIS A 497 -11.73 6.85 18.45
C HIS A 497 -12.34 7.36 19.76
N THR A 498 -12.97 6.48 20.55
CA THR A 498 -13.46 6.85 21.88
C THR A 498 -12.30 7.15 22.84
N PHE A 499 -11.19 6.41 22.79
CA PHE A 499 -9.99 6.75 23.57
C PHE A 499 -9.38 8.09 23.17
N GLN A 500 -9.42 8.41 21.88
CA GLN A 500 -9.04 9.75 21.38
C GLN A 500 -9.94 10.84 21.99
N GLY A 501 -11.26 10.64 22.00
CA GLY A 501 -12.21 11.57 22.64
C GLY A 501 -12.04 11.67 24.16
N LEU A 502 -11.67 10.57 24.83
CA LEU A 502 -11.31 10.55 26.25
C LEU A 502 -9.97 11.24 26.56
N GLN A 503 -9.23 11.69 25.54
CA GLN A 503 -7.87 12.21 25.67
C GLN A 503 -6.88 11.20 26.29
N ARG A 504 -7.20 9.90 26.22
CA ARG A 504 -6.31 8.80 26.63
C ARG A 504 -5.35 8.47 25.50
N ALA A 505 -4.41 9.38 25.27
CA ALA A 505 -3.39 9.26 24.23
C ALA A 505 -2.57 7.97 24.38
N ASP A 506 -2.36 7.50 25.61
CA ASP A 506 -1.72 6.22 25.92
C ASP A 506 -2.47 5.02 25.31
N LEU A 507 -3.78 4.92 25.56
CA LEU A 507 -4.61 3.82 25.06
C LEU A 507 -4.84 3.94 23.56
N HIS A 508 -5.08 5.16 23.06
CA HIS A 508 -5.25 5.42 21.64
C HIS A 508 -4.01 4.98 20.86
N LEU A 509 -2.81 5.41 21.28
CA LEU A 509 -1.55 5.02 20.66
C LEU A 509 -1.32 3.50 20.76
N LEU A 510 -1.59 2.89 21.92
CA LEU A 510 -1.46 1.45 22.10
C LEU A 510 -2.37 0.68 21.13
N THR A 511 -3.63 1.09 20.97
CA THR A 511 -4.56 0.45 20.03
C THR A 511 -4.16 0.70 18.57
N TYR A 512 -3.67 1.89 18.24
CA TYR A 512 -3.21 2.23 16.89
C TYR A 512 -1.98 1.40 16.49
N VAL A 513 -0.98 1.33 17.36
CA VAL A 513 0.22 0.49 17.15
C VAL A 513 -0.16 -0.99 17.06
N SER A 514 -1.10 -1.44 17.89
CA SER A 514 -1.58 -2.82 17.82
C SER A 514 -2.27 -3.11 16.48
N TRP A 515 -3.04 -2.16 15.95
CA TRP A 515 -3.76 -2.30 14.69
C TRP A 515 -2.83 -2.33 13.47
N GLU A 516 -2.11 -1.23 13.22
CA GLU A 516 -1.34 -1.05 11.97
C GLU A 516 0.02 -1.78 11.99
N ILE A 517 0.57 -2.08 13.17
CA ILE A 517 1.88 -2.74 13.27
C ILE A 517 1.71 -4.18 13.73
N PHE A 518 1.05 -4.45 14.84
CA PHE A 518 1.05 -5.82 15.37
C PHE A 518 0.12 -6.77 14.59
N TRP A 519 -1.17 -6.45 14.52
CA TRP A 519 -2.18 -7.33 13.93
C TRP A 519 -2.09 -7.39 12.41
N LEU A 520 -1.91 -6.24 11.75
CA LEU A 520 -1.74 -6.20 10.30
C LEU A 520 -0.55 -7.05 9.85
N LEU A 521 0.62 -6.88 10.47
CA LEU A 521 1.83 -7.56 10.01
C LEU A 521 1.76 -9.08 10.21
N ILE A 522 1.23 -9.52 11.35
CA ILE A 522 0.99 -10.95 11.61
C ILE A 522 -0.04 -11.50 10.62
N GLY A 523 -1.12 -10.75 10.39
CA GLY A 523 -2.16 -11.12 9.44
C GLY A 523 -1.60 -11.30 8.03
N GLN A 524 -0.80 -10.35 7.55
CA GLN A 524 -0.20 -10.42 6.21
C GLN A 524 0.75 -11.61 6.08
N ALA A 525 1.64 -11.85 7.05
CA ALA A 525 2.53 -13.01 7.01
C ALA A 525 1.74 -14.33 6.94
N LEU A 526 0.71 -14.47 7.78
CA LEU A 526 -0.07 -15.70 7.90
C LEU A 526 -0.99 -15.92 6.69
N PHE A 527 -1.87 -14.97 6.39
CA PHE A 527 -2.93 -15.14 5.40
C PHE A 527 -2.42 -15.07 3.97
N CYS A 528 -1.36 -14.30 3.66
CA CYS A 528 -0.78 -14.31 2.32
C CYS A 528 -0.11 -15.65 2.02
N TYR A 529 0.62 -16.22 2.99
CA TYR A 529 1.22 -17.55 2.84
C TYR A 529 0.18 -18.66 2.70
N LEU A 530 -0.84 -18.68 3.58
CA LEU A 530 -1.95 -19.64 3.47
C LEU A 530 -2.73 -19.47 2.17
N GLY A 531 -2.96 -18.23 1.74
CA GLY A 531 -3.61 -17.91 0.47
C GLY A 531 -2.84 -18.45 -0.73
N ARG A 532 -1.51 -18.30 -0.74
CA ARG A 532 -0.63 -18.88 -1.77
C ARG A 532 -0.76 -20.40 -1.83
N LEU A 533 -0.67 -21.08 -0.69
CA LEU A 533 -0.78 -22.55 -0.61
C LEU A 533 -2.14 -23.05 -1.11
N TRP A 534 -3.22 -22.36 -0.72
CA TRP A 534 -4.56 -22.66 -1.20
C TRP A 534 -4.68 -22.44 -2.72
N GLY A 535 -4.10 -21.36 -3.25
CA GLY A 535 -4.07 -21.06 -4.68
C GLY A 535 -3.29 -22.10 -5.49
N ALA A 536 -2.18 -22.60 -4.95
CA ALA A 536 -1.40 -23.69 -5.56
C ALA A 536 -2.22 -24.98 -5.70
N ALA A 537 -3.03 -25.29 -4.68
CA ALA A 537 -3.92 -26.45 -4.64
C ALA A 537 -5.12 -26.31 -5.60
N ASN A 538 -5.51 -25.09 -5.95
CA ASN A 538 -6.65 -24.80 -6.83
C ASN A 538 -6.18 -24.15 -8.15
N PRO A 539 -5.80 -24.95 -9.17
CA PRO A 539 -5.26 -24.46 -10.45
C PRO A 539 -6.07 -23.35 -11.14
N VAL A 540 -7.39 -23.34 -10.96
CA VAL A 540 -8.30 -22.33 -11.52
C VAL A 540 -7.94 -20.91 -11.05
N PHE A 541 -7.60 -20.76 -9.77
CA PHE A 541 -7.27 -19.48 -9.16
C PHE A 541 -5.77 -19.17 -9.25
N GLY A 542 -4.92 -20.18 -9.02
CA GLY A 542 -3.47 -20.03 -9.05
C GLY A 542 -2.88 -19.36 -7.80
N GLU A 543 -1.55 -19.44 -7.68
CA GLU A 543 -0.80 -19.01 -6.48
C GLU A 543 -0.88 -17.50 -6.22
N ALA A 544 -0.70 -16.67 -7.27
CA ALA A 544 -0.68 -15.22 -7.13
C ALA A 544 -2.03 -14.65 -6.67
N LEU A 545 -3.14 -15.10 -7.27
CA LEU A 545 -4.47 -14.63 -6.89
C LEU A 545 -4.81 -15.06 -5.46
N GLY A 546 -4.46 -16.30 -5.09
CA GLY A 546 -4.59 -16.80 -3.72
C GLY A 546 -3.83 -15.94 -2.71
N ALA A 547 -2.58 -15.56 -3.02
CA ALA A 547 -1.80 -14.65 -2.18
C ALA A 547 -2.43 -13.24 -2.09
N GLY A 548 -2.93 -12.69 -3.20
CA GLY A 548 -3.63 -11.41 -3.24
C GLY A 548 -4.90 -11.38 -2.37
N ILE A 549 -5.66 -12.48 -2.36
CA ILE A 549 -6.82 -12.66 -1.47
C ILE A 549 -6.38 -12.79 -0.01
N GLY A 550 -5.24 -13.44 0.23
CA GLY A 550 -4.60 -13.48 1.55
C GLY A 550 -4.36 -12.09 2.15
N TYR A 551 -3.96 -11.10 1.34
CA TYR A 551 -3.83 -9.72 1.82
C TYR A 551 -5.17 -9.10 2.24
N ALA A 552 -6.26 -9.36 1.50
CA ALA A 552 -7.60 -8.88 1.88
C ALA A 552 -8.08 -9.52 3.19
N LEU A 553 -7.81 -10.82 3.38
CA LEU A 553 -8.10 -11.53 4.64
C LEU A 553 -7.26 -11.01 5.81
N ALA A 554 -6.01 -10.65 5.57
CA ALA A 554 -5.15 -10.02 6.58
C ALA A 554 -5.75 -8.72 7.13
N ARG A 555 -6.33 -7.88 6.25
CA ARG A 555 -7.06 -6.68 6.67
C ARG A 555 -8.30 -7.03 7.48
N TYR A 556 -9.10 -7.99 7.03
CA TYR A 556 -10.27 -8.41 7.81
C TYR A 556 -9.89 -8.89 9.23
N PHE A 557 -8.79 -9.64 9.34
CA PHE A 557 -8.24 -10.08 10.61
C PHE A 557 -7.80 -8.91 11.51
N ASP A 558 -7.05 -7.94 10.98
CA ASP A 558 -6.53 -6.83 11.79
C ASP A 558 -7.64 -6.02 12.47
N TYR A 559 -8.76 -5.78 11.77
CA TYR A 559 -9.88 -4.98 12.27
C TYR A 559 -10.61 -5.70 13.40
N TRP A 560 -10.84 -7.01 13.26
CA TRP A 560 -11.47 -7.80 14.32
C TRP A 560 -10.57 -7.91 15.56
N MET A 561 -9.29 -8.17 15.38
CA MET A 561 -8.34 -8.26 16.50
C MET A 561 -8.23 -6.92 17.23
N THR A 562 -8.19 -5.81 16.49
CA THR A 562 -8.19 -4.46 17.04
C THR A 562 -9.50 -4.15 17.78
N PHE A 563 -10.64 -4.53 17.23
CA PHE A 563 -11.94 -4.35 17.88
C PHE A 563 -12.01 -5.10 19.22
N PHE A 564 -11.61 -6.37 19.27
CA PHE A 564 -11.63 -7.14 20.51
C PHE A 564 -10.62 -6.64 21.54
N PHE A 565 -9.43 -6.25 21.10
CA PHE A 565 -8.41 -5.69 21.97
C PHE A 565 -8.83 -4.35 22.58
N SER A 566 -9.33 -3.43 21.74
CA SER A 566 -9.82 -2.13 22.20
C SER A 566 -11.07 -2.25 23.08
N LEU A 567 -11.98 -3.20 22.79
CA LEU A 567 -13.11 -3.55 23.64
C LEU A 567 -12.67 -4.05 25.02
N TYR A 568 -11.64 -4.89 25.08
CA TYR A 568 -11.06 -5.36 26.33
C TYR A 568 -10.52 -4.19 27.18
N LEU A 569 -9.75 -3.29 26.55
CA LEU A 569 -9.25 -2.09 27.22
C LEU A 569 -10.40 -1.18 27.69
N PHE A 570 -11.44 -1.02 26.88
CA PHE A 570 -12.61 -0.19 27.22
C PHE A 570 -13.35 -0.74 28.45
N LYS A 571 -13.53 -2.06 28.53
CA LYS A 571 -14.08 -2.73 29.72
C LYS A 571 -13.17 -2.60 30.94
N LYS A 572 -11.85 -2.72 30.75
CA LYS A 572 -10.87 -2.57 31.84
C LYS A 572 -10.92 -1.19 32.48
N GLN A 573 -11.30 -0.17 31.72
CA GLN A 573 -11.53 1.20 32.21
C GLN A 573 -12.85 1.37 32.99
N GLY A 574 -13.66 0.31 33.14
CA GLY A 574 -14.93 0.34 33.88
C GLY A 574 -16.14 0.74 33.04
N TYR A 575 -15.98 0.98 31.74
CA TYR A 575 -17.08 1.35 30.86
C TYR A 575 -17.87 0.15 30.36
N SER A 576 -19.20 0.28 30.27
CA SER A 576 -20.10 -0.72 29.69
C SER A 576 -20.17 -0.56 28.17
N PRO A 577 -19.70 -1.54 27.37
CA PRO A 577 -19.78 -1.48 25.91
C PRO A 577 -21.22 -1.47 25.41
N SER A 578 -22.15 -2.04 26.19
CA SER A 578 -23.57 -2.11 25.82
C SER A 578 -24.17 -0.73 25.55
N THR A 579 -23.68 0.29 26.24
CA THR A 579 -24.12 1.69 26.13
C THR A 579 -23.75 2.31 24.78
N CYS A 580 -22.64 1.88 24.17
CA CYS A 580 -22.18 2.37 22.86
C CYS A 580 -23.06 1.86 21.69
N PHE A 581 -23.73 0.72 21.86
CA PHE A 581 -24.56 0.10 20.82
C PHE A 581 -26.06 0.44 20.95
N ARG A 582 -26.45 1.30 21.89
CA ARG A 582 -27.84 1.78 22.04
C ARG A 582 -28.19 2.83 20.98
N ILE A 583 -29.46 3.22 20.92
CA ILE A 583 -29.97 4.26 20.01
C ILE A 583 -30.77 5.27 20.84
N ASP A 584 -30.05 6.16 21.51
CA ASP A 584 -30.61 7.19 22.38
C ASP A 584 -30.47 8.61 21.77
N PHE A 585 -29.60 8.78 20.76
CA PHE A 585 -29.34 10.06 20.08
C PHE A 585 -30.55 10.67 19.34
N THR A 586 -30.54 12.00 19.20
CA THR A 586 -31.58 12.80 18.52
C THR A 586 -31.23 13.10 17.06
N LYS A 587 -32.22 13.62 16.32
CA LYS A 587 -32.04 14.04 14.93
C LYS A 587 -31.13 15.27 14.83
N GLU A 588 -31.18 16.18 15.82
CA GLU A 588 -30.32 17.36 15.87
C GLU A 588 -28.86 16.96 16.04
N GLU A 589 -28.55 16.09 17.00
CA GLU A 589 -27.19 15.58 17.26
C GLU A 589 -26.62 14.85 16.03
N PHE A 590 -27.46 14.07 15.33
CA PHE A 590 -27.08 13.42 14.08
C PHE A 590 -26.73 14.44 12.98
N LYS A 591 -27.56 15.48 12.79
CA LYS A 591 -27.30 16.54 11.80
C LYS A 591 -26.04 17.33 12.15
N GLU A 592 -25.82 17.61 13.43
CA GLU A 592 -24.64 18.29 13.93
C GLU A 592 -23.37 17.48 13.61
N SER A 593 -23.36 16.20 13.96
CA SER A 593 -22.25 15.28 13.69
C SER A 593 -21.87 15.26 12.20
N LEU A 594 -22.86 15.06 11.31
CA LEU A 594 -22.62 15.05 9.86
C LEU A 594 -22.14 16.39 9.31
N THR A 595 -22.69 17.51 9.78
CA THR A 595 -22.31 18.85 9.28
C THR A 595 -20.88 19.22 9.65
N TYR A 596 -20.43 18.79 10.83
CA TYR A 596 -19.05 18.99 11.27
C TYR A 596 -18.10 18.07 10.49
N GLY A 597 -18.39 16.76 10.47
CA GLY A 597 -17.54 15.76 9.81
C GLY A 597 -17.37 16.00 8.31
N SER A 598 -18.44 16.36 7.61
CA SER A 598 -18.41 16.51 6.14
C SER A 598 -17.46 17.62 5.67
N LYS A 599 -17.32 18.71 6.44
CA LYS A 599 -16.43 19.83 6.08
C LYS A 599 -14.95 19.44 6.11
N LEU A 600 -14.56 18.62 7.09
CA LEU A 600 -13.18 18.13 7.23
C LEU A 600 -12.88 17.01 6.23
N ALA A 601 -13.82 16.08 6.06
CA ALA A 601 -13.69 14.98 5.12
C ALA A 601 -13.53 15.44 3.66
N PHE A 602 -14.18 16.55 3.27
CA PHE A 602 -14.13 17.07 1.91
C PHE A 602 -12.70 17.41 1.44
N GLY A 603 -11.92 18.15 2.24
CA GLY A 603 -10.54 18.51 1.87
C GLY A 603 -9.62 17.29 1.75
N GLN A 604 -9.71 16.37 2.70
CA GLN A 604 -8.95 15.11 2.72
C GLN A 604 -9.31 14.21 1.52
N SER A 605 -10.54 14.27 1.03
CA SER A 605 -11.02 13.40 -0.06
C SER A 605 -10.32 13.64 -1.39
N PHE A 606 -9.87 14.88 -1.67
CA PHE A 606 -9.18 15.19 -2.92
C PHE A 606 -7.84 14.48 -3.05
N VAL A 607 -7.13 14.25 -1.94
CA VAL A 607 -5.87 13.50 -1.93
C VAL A 607 -6.12 12.07 -2.41
N GLN A 608 -7.18 11.44 -1.90
CA GLN A 608 -7.58 10.07 -2.26
C GLN A 608 -8.08 9.98 -3.71
N ILE A 609 -8.79 11.00 -4.21
CA ILE A 609 -9.18 11.11 -5.62
C ILE A 609 -7.95 11.19 -6.53
N GLY A 610 -6.89 11.90 -6.13
CA GLY A 610 -5.64 11.94 -6.90
C GLY A 610 -5.01 10.54 -7.06
N TRP A 611 -5.00 9.73 -5.99
CA TRP A 611 -4.55 8.34 -6.04
C TRP A 611 -5.45 7.45 -6.91
N PHE A 612 -6.76 7.67 -6.89
CA PHE A 612 -7.69 6.96 -7.76
C PHE A 612 -7.38 7.17 -9.24
N ILE A 613 -7.18 8.44 -9.63
CA ILE A 613 -6.87 8.81 -11.01
C ILE A 613 -5.57 8.14 -11.45
N GLN A 614 -4.55 8.14 -10.59
CA GLN A 614 -3.29 7.46 -10.86
C GLN A 614 -3.48 5.98 -11.18
N ILE A 615 -4.31 5.31 -10.39
CA ILE A 615 -4.53 3.88 -10.54
C ILE A 615 -5.26 3.56 -11.87
N ILE A 616 -6.23 4.38 -12.26
CA ILE A 616 -6.88 4.26 -13.57
C ILE A 616 -5.85 4.47 -14.70
N LEU A 617 -5.06 5.54 -14.62
CA LEU A 617 -4.08 5.86 -15.66
C LEU A 617 -3.02 4.76 -15.80
N THR A 618 -2.49 4.27 -14.68
CA THR A 618 -1.49 3.19 -14.69
C THR A 618 -2.05 1.91 -15.28
N SER A 619 -3.23 1.45 -14.86
CA SER A 619 -3.85 0.25 -15.46
C SER A 619 -4.20 0.38 -16.95
N THR A 620 -4.47 1.60 -17.42
CA THR A 620 -4.85 1.85 -18.82
C THR A 620 -3.64 1.95 -19.75
N PHE A 621 -2.55 2.56 -19.30
CA PHE A 621 -1.44 2.96 -20.18
C PHE A 621 -0.14 2.19 -19.93
N ILE A 622 0.07 1.65 -18.73
CA ILE A 622 1.30 0.95 -18.37
C ILE A 622 1.10 -0.55 -18.62
N ALA A 623 1.95 -1.12 -19.47
CA ALA A 623 2.05 -2.56 -19.61
C ALA A 623 2.69 -3.15 -18.35
N ASN A 624 2.25 -4.33 -17.92
CA ASN A 624 2.66 -4.95 -16.66
C ASN A 624 2.41 -4.09 -15.40
N TYR A 625 1.35 -3.27 -15.40
CA TYR A 625 1.09 -2.35 -14.27
C TYR A 625 0.97 -3.06 -12.91
N SER A 626 0.56 -4.33 -12.91
CA SER A 626 0.35 -5.11 -11.69
C SER A 626 1.68 -5.39 -10.96
N GLN A 627 2.71 -5.87 -11.65
CA GLN A 627 4.03 -6.07 -11.02
C GLN A 627 4.70 -4.73 -10.70
N GLU A 628 4.55 -3.74 -11.59
CA GLU A 628 5.11 -2.40 -11.38
C GLU A 628 4.56 -1.72 -10.12
N LEU A 629 3.27 -1.87 -9.83
CA LEU A 629 2.68 -1.41 -8.58
C LEU A 629 3.25 -2.14 -7.35
N GLY A 630 3.58 -3.42 -7.47
CA GLY A 630 4.24 -4.18 -6.42
C GLY A 630 5.65 -3.68 -6.11
N TYR A 631 6.46 -3.42 -7.15
CA TYR A 631 7.80 -2.84 -7.02
C TYR A 631 7.75 -1.40 -6.46
N TYR A 632 6.84 -0.59 -6.99
CA TYR A 632 6.55 0.76 -6.50
C TYR A 632 6.22 0.74 -5.00
N GLN A 633 5.30 -0.13 -4.55
CA GLN A 633 4.88 -0.18 -3.15
C GLN A 633 6.05 -0.56 -2.23
N LEU A 634 6.88 -1.50 -2.67
CA LEU A 634 8.05 -1.91 -1.90
C LEU A 634 9.03 -0.75 -1.71
N ALA A 635 9.33 0.00 -2.78
CA ALA A 635 10.17 1.20 -2.72
C ALA A 635 9.54 2.33 -1.90
N TRP A 636 8.23 2.54 -2.06
CA TRP A 636 7.44 3.52 -1.31
C TRP A 636 7.53 3.27 0.19
N THR A 637 7.42 2.01 0.62
CA THR A 637 7.49 1.64 2.04
C THR A 637 8.83 2.02 2.67
N VAL A 638 9.95 1.86 1.95
CA VAL A 638 11.27 2.32 2.40
C VAL A 638 11.34 3.85 2.41
N GLY A 639 10.85 4.52 1.36
CA GLY A 639 10.84 5.98 1.26
C GLY A 639 9.97 6.68 2.32
N MET A 640 8.89 6.04 2.78
CA MET A 640 7.98 6.57 3.79
C MET A 640 8.65 6.85 5.14
N MET A 641 9.84 6.31 5.40
CA MET A 641 10.60 6.65 6.62
C MET A 641 10.85 8.15 6.79
N ILE A 642 10.97 8.91 5.70
CA ILE A 642 11.15 10.37 5.76
C ILE A 642 9.91 11.05 6.37
N GLN A 643 8.72 10.45 6.23
CA GLN A 643 7.48 11.00 6.76
C GLN A 643 7.44 11.04 8.30
N VAL A 644 8.38 10.41 9.01
CA VAL A 644 8.55 10.61 10.47
C VAL A 644 8.72 12.10 10.82
N ILE A 645 9.18 12.93 9.88
CA ILE A 645 9.31 14.39 10.07
C ILE A 645 7.96 15.10 10.14
N SER A 646 6.88 14.52 9.60
CA SER A 646 5.53 15.04 9.82
C SER A 646 5.18 15.11 11.32
N LEU A 647 5.75 14.22 12.14
CA LEU A 647 5.60 14.26 13.61
C LEU A 647 6.21 15.53 14.21
N TYR A 648 7.27 16.10 13.60
CA TYR A 648 7.81 17.39 14.01
C TYR A 648 6.81 18.52 13.73
N GLY A 649 6.22 18.54 12.53
CA GLY A 649 5.14 19.49 12.22
C GLY A 649 3.98 19.39 13.22
N GLN A 650 3.56 18.17 13.56
CA GLN A 650 2.53 17.95 14.58
C GLN A 650 2.94 18.44 15.97
N SER A 651 4.21 18.28 16.37
CA SER A 651 4.71 18.87 17.62
C SER A 651 4.66 20.40 17.62
N LEU A 652 4.92 21.04 16.47
CA LEU A 652 4.88 22.50 16.34
C LEU A 652 3.46 23.08 16.31
N LEU A 653 2.43 22.27 16.10
CA LEU A 653 1.04 22.74 16.01
C LEU A 653 0.62 23.55 17.24
N GLY A 654 0.88 23.01 18.44
CA GLY A 654 0.58 23.71 19.70
C GLY A 654 1.35 25.02 19.83
N ALA A 655 2.62 25.03 19.44
CA ALA A 655 3.47 26.22 19.47
C ALA A 655 2.98 27.32 18.52
N TYR A 656 2.53 26.96 17.31
CA TYR A 656 1.92 27.92 16.38
C TYR A 656 0.60 28.47 16.91
N SER A 657 -0.25 27.63 17.49
CA SER A 657 -1.53 28.05 18.06
C SER A 657 -1.34 29.02 19.23
N GLU A 658 -0.40 28.71 20.12
CA GLU A 658 -0.10 29.50 21.32
C GLU A 658 0.53 30.85 20.96
N ALA A 659 1.56 30.88 20.09
CA ALA A 659 2.20 32.14 19.70
C ALA A 659 1.30 33.04 18.85
N TYR A 660 0.57 32.47 17.89
CA TYR A 660 -0.27 33.24 16.96
C TYR A 660 -1.53 33.80 17.62
N SER A 661 -2.19 33.03 18.50
CA SER A 661 -3.44 33.47 19.14
C SER A 661 -3.22 34.57 20.19
N HIS A 662 -2.00 34.71 20.70
CA HIS A 662 -1.60 35.73 21.66
C HIS A 662 -0.79 36.88 21.02
N ASP A 663 -0.86 37.03 19.69
CA ASP A 663 -0.23 38.11 18.93
C ASP A 663 1.31 38.22 19.15
N LYS A 664 1.98 37.11 19.49
CA LYS A 664 3.46 37.05 19.64
C LYS A 664 4.11 36.82 18.28
N GLU A 665 4.31 37.92 17.55
CA GLU A 665 4.76 37.90 16.16
C GLU A 665 6.20 37.39 15.99
N ASN A 666 7.16 37.83 16.82
CA ASN A 666 8.55 37.40 16.71
C ASN A 666 8.73 35.93 17.12
N LEU A 667 7.96 35.46 18.11
CA LEU A 667 7.91 34.06 18.51
C LEU A 667 7.34 33.19 17.38
N THR A 668 6.28 33.64 16.72
CA THR A 668 5.71 32.95 15.55
C THR A 668 6.74 32.84 14.43
N LYS A 669 7.48 33.92 14.12
CA LYS A 669 8.57 33.90 13.13
C LYS A 669 9.70 32.97 13.53
N LEU A 670 10.07 32.94 14.81
CA LEU A 670 11.08 32.03 15.35
C LEU A 670 10.65 30.57 15.18
N TYR A 671 9.40 30.23 15.51
CA TYR A 671 8.88 28.87 15.32
C TYR A 671 8.80 28.44 13.86
N ILE A 672 8.46 29.35 12.94
CA ILE A 672 8.51 29.04 11.49
C ILE A 672 9.96 28.74 11.07
N TYR A 673 10.92 29.59 11.47
CA TYR A 673 12.34 29.36 11.18
C TYR A 673 12.84 28.01 11.74
N GLN A 674 12.55 27.72 13.02
CA GLN A 674 12.96 26.47 13.66
C GLN A 674 12.27 25.26 13.03
N GLY A 675 11.04 25.43 12.51
CA GLY A 675 10.35 24.45 11.69
C GLY A 675 11.18 24.05 10.47
N PHE A 676 11.60 25.02 9.67
CA PHE A 676 12.47 24.77 8.51
C PHE A 676 13.83 24.17 8.89
N ARG A 677 14.50 24.74 9.91
CA ARG A 677 15.85 24.32 10.29
C ARG A 677 15.87 22.85 10.70
N TRP A 678 15.06 22.47 11.68
CA TRP A 678 15.06 21.10 12.19
C TRP A 678 14.37 20.13 11.23
N GLY A 679 13.34 20.58 10.50
CA GLY A 679 12.74 19.80 9.42
C GLY A 679 13.76 19.40 8.36
N ASN A 680 14.57 20.35 7.89
CA ASN A 680 15.66 20.07 6.93
C ASN A 680 16.78 19.25 7.57
N TYR A 681 17.14 19.52 8.83
CA TYR A 681 18.18 18.78 9.53
C TYR A 681 17.90 17.27 9.55
N PHE A 682 16.72 16.87 10.04
CA PHE A 682 16.35 15.45 10.10
C PHE A 682 15.96 14.89 8.72
N GLY A 683 15.37 15.73 7.86
CA GLY A 683 15.02 15.38 6.48
C GLY A 683 16.21 15.01 5.62
N TYR A 684 17.19 15.90 5.54
CA TYR A 684 18.39 15.68 4.75
C TYR A 684 19.22 14.52 5.29
N PHE A 685 19.25 14.34 6.61
CA PHE A 685 19.84 13.14 7.20
C PHE A 685 19.19 11.86 6.67
N LEU A 686 17.87 11.69 6.84
CA LEU A 686 17.17 10.47 6.40
C LEU A 686 17.27 10.27 4.89
N ILE A 687 17.12 11.34 4.10
CA ILE A 687 17.28 11.31 2.64
C ILE A 687 18.69 10.82 2.27
N SER A 688 19.75 11.35 2.91
CA SER A 688 21.12 10.93 2.62
C SER A 688 21.39 9.46 2.94
N VAL A 689 20.81 8.94 4.03
CA VAL A 689 20.91 7.54 4.42
C VAL A 689 20.21 6.65 3.41
N LEU A 690 18.97 6.98 3.04
CA LEU A 690 18.19 6.17 2.10
C LEU A 690 18.75 6.21 0.69
N PHE A 691 19.33 7.32 0.24
CA PHE A 691 20.06 7.37 -1.03
C PHE A 691 21.31 6.48 -1.01
N ALA A 692 22.02 6.44 0.13
CA ALA A 692 23.27 5.69 0.24
C ALA A 692 23.04 4.17 0.32
N VAL A 693 22.07 3.73 1.13
CA VAL A 693 21.91 2.30 1.46
C VAL A 693 20.52 1.75 1.22
N GLY A 694 19.52 2.57 0.88
CA GLY A 694 18.15 2.10 0.67
C GLY A 694 17.99 1.16 -0.52
N GLY A 695 18.70 1.43 -1.64
CA GLY A 695 18.72 0.52 -2.79
C GLY A 695 19.42 -0.80 -2.47
N ILE A 696 20.53 -0.75 -1.73
CA ILE A 696 21.25 -1.94 -1.24
C ILE A 696 20.34 -2.78 -0.33
N PHE A 697 19.61 -2.12 0.58
CA PHE A 697 18.64 -2.76 1.45
C PHE A 697 17.54 -3.47 0.66
N LEU A 698 16.94 -2.82 -0.34
CA LEU A 698 15.91 -3.42 -1.17
C LEU A 698 16.40 -4.68 -1.90
N VAL A 699 17.56 -4.60 -2.55
CA VAL A 699 18.15 -5.74 -3.28
C VAL A 699 18.57 -6.86 -2.35
N GLY A 700 19.15 -6.54 -1.19
CA GLY A 700 19.61 -7.55 -0.24
C GLY A 700 18.48 -8.21 0.58
N ALA A 701 17.40 -7.48 0.84
CA ALA A 701 16.25 -7.99 1.58
C ALA A 701 15.26 -8.74 0.68
N ALA A 702 14.87 -8.16 -0.46
CA ALA A 702 13.85 -8.77 -1.34
C ALA A 702 14.45 -9.66 -2.44
N GLY A 703 15.78 -9.69 -2.57
CA GLY A 703 16.49 -10.39 -3.64
C GLY A 703 16.58 -9.58 -4.94
N PRO A 704 17.44 -9.97 -5.90
CA PRO A 704 17.67 -9.21 -7.13
C PRO A 704 16.45 -9.09 -8.03
N GLU A 705 15.58 -10.10 -8.07
CA GLU A 705 14.43 -10.17 -8.98
C GLU A 705 13.29 -9.22 -8.56
N ILE A 706 13.09 -9.02 -7.26
CA ILE A 706 12.04 -8.14 -6.71
C ILE A 706 12.65 -6.80 -6.28
N GLY A 707 13.77 -6.85 -5.55
CA GLY A 707 14.44 -5.68 -4.99
C GLY A 707 15.20 -4.85 -6.03
N GLY A 708 15.67 -5.47 -7.12
CA GLY A 708 16.32 -4.78 -8.24
C GLY A 708 15.41 -3.74 -8.88
N PRO A 709 14.27 -4.15 -9.48
CA PRO A 709 13.30 -3.22 -10.05
C PRO A 709 12.77 -2.19 -9.03
N ALA A 710 12.50 -2.61 -7.79
CA ALA A 710 12.07 -1.68 -6.73
C ALA A 710 13.11 -0.59 -6.42
N SER A 711 14.40 -0.90 -6.51
CA SER A 711 15.48 0.06 -6.22
C SER A 711 15.53 1.22 -7.22
N GLU A 712 15.02 1.05 -8.44
CA GLU A 712 14.95 2.13 -9.44
C GLU A 712 13.94 3.23 -9.07
N TYR A 713 12.87 2.86 -8.38
CA TYR A 713 11.85 3.80 -7.93
C TYR A 713 12.29 4.64 -6.72
N LEU A 714 13.15 4.07 -5.87
CA LEU A 714 13.50 4.69 -4.59
C LEU A 714 14.11 6.10 -4.75
N PRO A 715 15.14 6.36 -5.58
CA PRO A 715 15.67 7.70 -5.80
C PRO A 715 14.59 8.74 -6.15
N LEU A 716 13.63 8.36 -6.99
CA LEU A 716 12.57 9.27 -7.43
C LEU A 716 11.62 9.62 -6.27
N ILE A 717 11.31 8.62 -5.45
CA ILE A 717 10.49 8.76 -4.25
C ILE A 717 11.21 9.61 -3.19
N LEU A 718 12.52 9.48 -3.03
CA LEU A 718 13.30 10.29 -2.08
C LEU A 718 13.32 11.77 -2.47
N ILE A 719 13.43 12.08 -3.77
CA ILE A 719 13.32 13.47 -4.27
C ILE A 719 11.92 14.03 -3.96
N PHE A 720 10.88 13.25 -4.24
CA PHE A 720 9.49 13.64 -3.91
C PHE A 720 9.31 13.93 -2.42
N HIS A 721 9.79 13.05 -1.54
CA HIS A 721 9.71 13.26 -0.09
C HIS A 721 10.56 14.44 0.38
N GLY A 722 11.64 14.79 -0.34
CA GLY A 722 12.41 16.01 -0.10
C GLY A 722 11.59 17.29 -0.26
N PHE A 723 10.70 17.35 -1.26
CA PHE A 723 9.72 18.44 -1.35
C PHE A 723 8.64 18.30 -0.26
N GLY A 724 8.20 17.06 0.03
CA GLY A 724 7.20 16.76 1.06
C GLY A 724 7.49 17.38 2.44
N LEU A 725 8.76 17.54 2.83
CA LEU A 725 9.18 18.22 4.06
C LEU A 725 8.52 19.60 4.23
N TYR A 726 8.52 20.41 3.18
CA TYR A 726 7.97 21.77 3.21
C TYR A 726 6.44 21.75 3.24
N SER A 727 5.85 20.76 2.59
CA SER A 727 4.41 20.49 2.59
C SER A 727 3.88 20.16 3.99
N TRP A 728 4.54 19.26 4.72
CA TRP A 728 4.05 18.86 6.04
C TRP A 728 4.22 19.98 7.08
N LEU A 729 5.30 20.76 6.97
CA LEU A 729 5.52 21.92 7.85
C LEU A 729 4.47 23.01 7.62
N VAL A 730 4.13 23.33 6.36
CA VAL A 730 3.12 24.35 6.07
C VAL A 730 1.71 23.90 6.47
N ASP A 731 1.41 22.61 6.32
CA ASP A 731 0.15 22.03 6.78
C ASP A 731 -0.02 22.20 8.30
N ALA A 732 1.05 22.03 9.08
CA ALA A 732 1.06 22.29 10.52
C ALA A 732 0.83 23.77 10.86
N VAL A 733 1.40 24.70 10.09
CA VAL A 733 1.16 26.14 10.26
C VAL A 733 -0.31 26.48 10.01
N PHE A 734 -0.91 25.98 8.93
CA PHE A 734 -2.34 26.24 8.65
C PHE A 734 -3.27 25.65 9.70
N GLN A 735 -2.95 24.47 10.23
CA GLN A 735 -3.72 23.84 11.30
C GLN A 735 -3.57 24.62 12.62
N GLY A 736 -2.34 24.94 13.03
CA GLY A 736 -2.06 25.66 14.28
C GLY A 736 -2.63 27.09 14.29
N THR A 737 -2.70 27.76 13.15
CA THR A 737 -3.27 29.13 13.05
C THR A 737 -4.78 29.16 12.73
N GLY A 738 -5.44 28.01 12.66
CA GLY A 738 -6.88 27.91 12.36
C GLY A 738 -7.26 28.26 10.91
N LYS A 739 -6.29 28.34 10.01
CA LYS A 739 -6.45 28.72 8.59
C LYS A 739 -6.68 27.51 7.67
N THR A 740 -7.44 26.52 8.13
CA THR A 740 -7.63 25.20 7.48
C THR A 740 -8.26 25.26 6.09
N GLY A 741 -9.00 26.32 5.76
CA GLY A 741 -9.53 26.53 4.40
C GLY A 741 -8.44 26.71 3.34
N TYR A 742 -7.31 27.34 3.70
CA TYR A 742 -6.17 27.47 2.79
C TYR A 742 -5.42 26.14 2.60
N ALA A 743 -5.34 25.31 3.65
CA ALA A 743 -4.78 23.96 3.52
C ALA A 743 -5.57 23.13 2.49
N ALA A 744 -6.91 23.14 2.57
CA ALA A 744 -7.76 22.46 1.59
C ALA A 744 -7.56 22.99 0.16
N ALA A 745 -7.48 24.32 -0.02
CA ALA A 745 -7.26 24.92 -1.33
C ALA A 745 -5.92 24.52 -1.96
N VAL A 746 -4.86 24.50 -1.14
CA VAL A 746 -3.52 24.10 -1.58
C VAL A 746 -3.46 22.60 -1.90
N TRP A 747 -4.13 21.74 -1.13
CA TRP A 747 -4.25 20.31 -1.48
C TRP A 747 -4.99 20.12 -2.80
N ILE A 748 -6.11 20.80 -3.02
CA ILE A 748 -6.84 20.71 -4.31
C ILE A 748 -5.93 21.13 -5.47
N LEU A 749 -5.17 22.22 -5.32
CA LEU A 749 -4.21 22.69 -6.31
C LEU A 749 -3.16 21.60 -6.64
N GLU A 750 -2.54 21.02 -5.61
CA GLU A 750 -1.56 19.93 -5.75
C GLU A 750 -2.17 18.75 -6.53
N GLN A 751 -3.34 18.29 -6.13
CA GLN A 751 -3.96 17.09 -6.71
C GLN A 751 -4.40 17.29 -8.16
N VAL A 752 -4.89 18.48 -8.51
CA VAL A 752 -5.25 18.82 -9.90
C VAL A 752 -3.99 18.86 -10.78
N ILE A 753 -2.93 19.54 -10.34
CA ILE A 753 -1.67 19.60 -11.11
C ILE A 753 -1.07 18.20 -11.27
N ARG A 754 -1.06 17.41 -10.18
CA ARG A 754 -0.57 16.03 -10.17
C ARG A 754 -1.31 15.17 -11.19
N ALA A 755 -2.65 15.19 -11.16
CA ALA A 755 -3.47 14.42 -12.09
C ALA A 755 -3.25 14.81 -13.56
N LEU A 756 -3.17 16.11 -13.85
CA LEU A 756 -2.96 16.63 -15.21
C LEU A 756 -1.58 16.25 -15.77
N ILE A 757 -0.52 16.47 -14.99
CA ILE A 757 0.85 16.16 -15.42
C ILE A 757 1.03 14.65 -15.57
N MET A 758 0.50 13.87 -14.63
CA MET A 758 0.53 12.41 -14.70
C MET A 758 -0.19 11.90 -15.94
N TRP A 759 -1.39 12.40 -16.25
CA TRP A 759 -2.11 12.02 -17.46
C TRP A 759 -1.28 12.33 -18.72
N LEU A 760 -0.69 13.53 -18.80
CA LEU A 760 0.16 13.91 -19.93
C LEU A 760 1.39 13.00 -20.07
N LEU A 761 2.16 12.80 -19.00
CA LEU A 761 3.39 12.01 -19.06
C LEU A 761 3.12 10.53 -19.29
N VAL A 762 2.16 9.94 -18.58
CA VAL A 762 1.89 8.50 -18.68
C VAL A 762 1.26 8.13 -20.01
N SER A 763 0.37 8.96 -20.56
CA SER A 763 -0.26 8.69 -21.86
C SER A 763 0.68 8.87 -23.06
N ILE A 764 1.75 9.66 -22.92
CA ILE A 764 2.74 9.88 -23.99
C ILE A 764 3.88 8.85 -23.91
N PHE A 765 4.40 8.59 -22.72
CA PHE A 765 5.64 7.84 -22.53
C PHE A 765 5.44 6.39 -22.06
N TYR A 766 4.28 6.06 -21.50
CA TYR A 766 3.92 4.69 -21.06
C TYR A 766 4.89 4.07 -20.02
N ASP A 767 5.50 4.90 -19.17
CA ASP A 767 6.47 4.48 -18.14
C ASP A 767 5.95 4.80 -16.74
N MET A 768 6.01 3.83 -15.84
CA MET A 768 5.56 3.94 -14.45
C MET A 768 6.40 4.95 -13.64
N ARG A 769 7.69 5.12 -13.94
CA ARG A 769 8.58 6.06 -13.25
C ARG A 769 8.09 7.51 -13.36
N LEU A 770 7.40 7.83 -14.46
CA LEU A 770 6.85 9.16 -14.70
C LEU A 770 5.65 9.50 -13.82
N VAL A 771 5.00 8.49 -13.24
CA VAL A 771 3.96 8.70 -12.22
C VAL A 771 4.56 9.44 -11.01
N ILE A 772 5.73 9.02 -10.53
CA ILE A 772 6.41 9.67 -9.41
C ILE A 772 6.94 11.05 -9.82
N ILE A 773 7.50 11.18 -11.02
CA ILE A 773 8.02 12.45 -11.52
C ILE A 773 6.89 13.49 -11.63
N ALA A 774 5.66 13.07 -11.97
CA ALA A 774 4.51 13.96 -11.98
C ALA A 774 4.19 14.57 -10.60
N TYR A 775 4.63 13.94 -9.51
CA TYR A 775 4.41 14.47 -8.16
C TYR A 775 5.32 15.67 -7.86
N TRP A 776 6.53 15.70 -8.44
CA TRP A 776 7.51 16.74 -8.14
C TRP A 776 7.02 18.15 -8.45
N PRO A 777 6.59 18.48 -9.69
CA PRO A 777 6.08 19.82 -9.98
C PRO A 777 4.78 20.12 -9.23
N ALA A 778 3.95 19.13 -8.91
CA ALA A 778 2.71 19.31 -8.17
C ALA A 778 2.97 19.74 -6.72
N VAL A 779 3.78 18.99 -5.98
CA VAL A 779 4.14 19.33 -4.60
C VAL A 779 4.97 20.60 -4.54
N PHE A 780 5.94 20.76 -5.44
CA PHE A 780 6.73 21.99 -5.51
C PHE A 780 5.88 23.25 -5.73
N THR A 781 4.89 23.17 -6.64
CA THR A 781 3.96 24.29 -6.85
C THR A 781 3.11 24.55 -5.62
N LYS A 782 2.60 23.49 -4.97
CA LYS A 782 1.89 23.61 -3.69
C LYS A 782 2.75 24.33 -2.66
N ASP A 783 4.00 23.90 -2.46
CA ASP A 783 4.86 24.41 -1.40
C ASP A 783 5.14 25.91 -1.63
N ILE A 784 5.43 26.31 -2.86
CA ILE A 784 5.60 27.74 -3.21
C ILE A 784 4.34 28.53 -2.86
N VAL A 785 3.17 28.11 -3.34
CA VAL A 785 1.91 28.82 -3.11
C VAL A 785 1.57 28.87 -1.63
N ALA A 786 1.74 27.76 -0.91
CA ALA A 786 1.44 27.65 0.51
C ALA A 786 2.33 28.56 1.35
N TRP A 787 3.64 28.57 1.10
CA TRP A 787 4.57 29.43 1.84
C TRP A 787 4.42 30.91 1.48
N LEU A 788 4.00 31.25 0.25
CA LEU A 788 3.58 32.61 -0.08
C LEU A 788 2.33 33.02 0.70
N ILE A 789 1.33 32.14 0.81
CA ILE A 789 0.14 32.40 1.63
C ILE A 789 0.55 32.62 3.09
N VAL A 790 1.40 31.76 3.67
CA VAL A 790 1.90 31.95 5.05
C VAL A 790 2.59 33.31 5.19
N LYS A 791 3.46 33.68 4.26
CA LYS A 791 4.17 34.97 4.30
C LYS A 791 3.22 36.16 4.33
N TYR A 792 2.16 36.15 3.52
CA TYR A 792 1.24 37.28 3.39
C TYR A 792 0.04 37.25 4.35
N LYS A 793 -0.33 36.08 4.89
CA LYS A 793 -1.57 35.89 5.68
C LYS A 793 -1.34 35.42 7.11
N VAL A 794 -0.15 34.93 7.43
CA VAL A 794 0.17 34.40 8.76
C VAL A 794 1.29 35.21 9.41
N SER A 795 2.50 35.23 8.83
CA SER A 795 3.64 35.93 9.42
C SER A 795 4.72 36.22 8.39
N ASP A 796 5.32 37.41 8.41
CA ASP A 796 6.46 37.77 7.56
C ASP A 796 7.78 37.23 8.15
N PHE A 797 8.00 35.93 7.97
CA PHE A 797 9.17 35.24 8.51
C PHE A 797 10.43 35.43 7.65
N LYS A 798 11.59 35.40 8.31
CA LYS A 798 12.92 35.45 7.69
C LYS A 798 13.59 34.09 7.79
N LEU A 799 14.10 33.59 6.68
CA LEU A 799 14.92 32.37 6.65
C LEU A 799 16.40 32.72 6.75
N TYR A 800 17.18 31.82 7.36
CA TYR A 800 18.63 31.93 7.49
C TYR A 800 19.29 30.83 6.65
N PRO A 801 19.60 31.08 5.37
CA PRO A 801 19.88 29.99 4.43
C PRO A 801 21.07 29.13 4.82
N PHE A 802 22.09 29.73 5.44
CA PHE A 802 23.32 29.04 5.84
C PHE A 802 23.04 27.92 6.85
N LYS A 803 22.31 28.21 7.93
CA LYS A 803 21.94 27.24 8.98
C LYS A 803 20.75 26.36 8.62
N THR A 804 19.87 26.85 7.75
CA THR A 804 18.61 26.16 7.43
C THR A 804 18.76 25.16 6.28
N PHE A 805 19.57 25.48 5.27
CA PHE A 805 19.68 24.68 4.05
C PHE A 805 21.13 24.28 3.77
N ILE A 806 22.09 25.22 3.81
CA ILE A 806 23.45 24.97 3.32
C ILE A 806 24.20 23.98 4.21
N THR A 807 24.32 24.26 5.50
CA THR A 807 25.08 23.41 6.44
C THR A 807 24.49 22.00 6.57
N PRO A 808 23.17 21.80 6.73
CA PRO A 808 22.60 20.46 6.80
C PRO A 808 22.72 19.71 5.45
N LEU A 809 22.59 20.41 4.31
CA LEU A 809 22.71 19.77 2.99
C LEU A 809 24.13 19.29 2.70
N ILE A 810 25.15 20.12 2.99
CA ILE A 810 26.54 19.71 2.81
C ILE A 810 26.89 18.56 3.75
N ALA A 811 26.43 18.61 5.00
CA ALA A 811 26.59 17.49 5.94
C ALA A 811 25.92 16.22 5.42
N ALA A 812 24.73 16.32 4.82
CA ALA A 812 24.01 15.20 4.22
C ALA A 812 24.75 14.63 2.99
N MET A 813 25.34 15.48 2.14
CA MET A 813 26.18 15.03 1.02
C MET A 813 27.40 14.26 1.50
N ILE A 814 28.12 14.77 2.52
CA ILE A 814 29.26 14.08 3.13
C ILE A 814 28.82 12.75 3.72
N ASN A 815 27.71 12.75 4.47
CA ASN A 815 27.10 11.56 5.05
C ASN A 815 26.79 10.51 3.97
N PHE A 816 26.16 10.92 2.87
CA PHE A 816 25.86 10.06 1.72
C PHE A 816 27.12 9.42 1.13
N PHE A 817 28.18 10.19 0.85
CA PHE A 817 29.39 9.62 0.23
C PHE A 817 30.10 8.63 1.16
N VAL A 818 30.25 8.97 2.45
CA VAL A 818 30.89 8.09 3.44
C VAL A 818 30.08 6.82 3.62
N LEU A 819 28.76 6.94 3.81
CA LEU A 819 27.89 5.80 4.04
C LEU A 819 27.76 4.93 2.78
N SER A 820 27.70 5.52 1.59
CA SER A 820 27.68 4.77 0.32
C SER A 820 28.97 3.98 0.13
N PHE A 821 30.12 4.57 0.44
CA PHE A 821 31.40 3.88 0.37
C PHE A 821 31.45 2.68 1.32
N LEU A 822 31.10 2.89 2.60
CA LEU A 822 31.08 1.79 3.58
C LEU A 822 30.01 0.75 3.27
N GLY A 823 28.82 1.18 2.84
CA GLY A 823 27.70 0.29 2.49
C GLY A 823 28.06 -0.64 1.34
N ASN A 824 28.63 -0.10 0.26
CA ASN A 824 29.10 -0.90 -0.87
C ASN A 824 30.27 -1.82 -0.47
N LEU A 825 31.20 -1.34 0.36
CA LEU A 825 32.31 -2.15 0.86
C LEU A 825 31.77 -3.37 1.63
N VAL A 826 30.89 -3.16 2.61
CA VAL A 826 30.30 -4.25 3.40
C VAL A 826 29.43 -5.17 2.54
N PHE A 827 28.65 -4.63 1.60
CA PHE A 827 27.80 -5.44 0.72
C PHE A 827 28.61 -6.32 -0.25
N SER A 828 29.81 -5.88 -0.63
CA SER A 828 30.72 -6.66 -1.49
C SER A 828 31.45 -7.78 -0.75
N LEU A 829 31.53 -7.72 0.59
CA LEU A 829 32.17 -8.75 1.38
C LEU A 829 31.27 -10.01 1.45
N PRO A 830 31.81 -11.21 1.23
CA PRO A 830 31.06 -12.47 1.36
C PRO A 830 30.91 -12.87 2.85
N LEU A 831 30.33 -11.98 3.65
CA LEU A 831 30.06 -12.18 5.08
C LEU A 831 28.74 -12.96 5.26
N GLY A 832 28.69 -14.23 4.85
CA GLY A 832 27.50 -15.08 5.03
C GLY A 832 26.25 -14.56 4.30
N ASP A 833 25.07 -14.70 4.92
CA ASP A 833 23.78 -14.32 4.33
C ASP A 833 23.68 -12.81 4.08
N LYS A 834 23.46 -12.43 2.81
CA LYS A 834 23.31 -11.02 2.37
C LYS A 834 22.23 -10.24 3.14
N ILE A 835 21.26 -10.94 3.71
CA ILE A 835 20.17 -10.39 4.51
C ILE A 835 20.70 -9.76 5.81
N ILE A 836 21.57 -10.46 6.54
CA ILE A 836 22.10 -9.95 7.81
C ILE A 836 22.98 -8.73 7.54
N ASN A 837 23.78 -8.78 6.48
CA ASN A 837 24.64 -7.66 6.08
C ASN A 837 23.83 -6.42 5.73
N THR A 838 22.76 -6.57 4.94
CA THR A 838 21.92 -5.42 4.53
C THR A 838 21.08 -4.86 5.65
N ALA A 839 20.53 -5.69 6.53
CA ALA A 839 19.85 -5.23 7.74
C ALA A 839 20.81 -4.46 8.66
N LEU A 840 22.04 -4.96 8.83
CA LEU A 840 23.05 -4.29 9.65
C LEU A 840 23.48 -2.95 9.04
N ILE A 841 23.78 -2.91 7.73
CA ILE A 841 24.12 -1.66 7.02
C ILE A 841 23.01 -0.63 7.21
N PHE A 842 21.75 -1.04 7.06
CA PHE A 842 20.60 -0.16 7.20
C PHE A 842 20.44 0.37 8.63
N LEU A 843 20.51 -0.50 9.65
CA LEU A 843 20.42 -0.10 11.06
C LEU A 843 21.58 0.82 11.46
N VAL A 844 22.80 0.53 11.01
CA VAL A 844 23.97 1.39 11.22
C VAL A 844 23.77 2.74 10.56
N GLY A 845 23.29 2.77 9.30
CA GLY A 845 23.00 4.01 8.58
C GLY A 845 21.95 4.88 9.27
N VAL A 846 20.88 4.28 9.81
CA VAL A 846 19.79 5.04 10.43
C VAL A 846 20.14 5.48 11.86
N PHE A 847 20.72 4.61 12.68
CA PHE A 847 20.90 4.88 14.12
C PHE A 847 22.29 5.37 14.52
N LEU A 848 23.35 5.03 13.78
CA LEU A 848 24.72 5.44 14.13
C LEU A 848 25.20 6.63 13.30
N PHE A 849 24.87 6.68 12.01
CA PHE A 849 25.33 7.77 11.14
C PHE A 849 24.70 9.13 11.47
N ILE A 850 23.62 9.17 12.27
CA ILE A 850 23.07 10.44 12.77
C ILE A 850 24.07 11.20 13.67
N PHE A 851 24.93 10.48 14.41
CA PHE A 851 25.99 11.09 15.22
C PHE A 851 27.09 11.69 14.34
N PHE A 852 27.48 10.96 13.28
CA PHE A 852 28.45 11.46 12.30
C PHE A 852 27.90 12.70 11.57
N TYR A 853 26.65 12.64 11.12
CA TYR A 853 25.96 13.76 10.50
C TYR A 853 25.92 15.00 11.42
N ALA A 854 25.54 14.83 12.69
CA ALA A 854 25.51 15.91 13.67
C ALA A 854 26.89 16.55 13.89
N PHE A 855 27.94 15.73 13.98
CA PHE A 855 29.32 16.21 14.08
C PHE A 855 29.73 17.05 12.87
N VAL A 856 29.44 16.56 11.65
CA VAL A 856 29.80 17.27 10.41
C VAL A 856 29.05 18.60 10.31
N GLU A 857 27.75 18.62 10.61
CA GLU A 857 26.96 19.85 10.57
C GLU A 857 27.41 20.87 11.63
N GLY A 858 27.76 20.42 12.85
CA GLY A 858 28.41 21.27 13.85
C GLY A 858 29.76 21.82 13.39
N PHE A 859 30.59 20.98 12.76
CA PHE A 859 31.87 21.39 12.19
C PHE A 859 31.73 22.44 11.08
N LEU A 860 30.65 22.39 10.30
CA LEU A 860 30.36 23.35 9.22
C LEU A 860 29.73 24.67 9.72
N GLY A 861 29.55 24.84 11.05
CA GLY A 861 29.00 26.07 11.64
C GLY A 861 27.47 26.12 11.65
N GLY A 862 26.79 24.96 11.71
CA GLY A 862 25.32 24.86 11.77
C GLY A 862 24.69 25.35 13.09
N TYR A 863 25.49 25.50 14.15
CA TYR A 863 25.04 26.02 15.46
C TYR A 863 25.68 27.36 15.80
N ASP A 864 24.93 28.20 16.51
CA ASP A 864 25.46 29.25 17.40
C ASP A 864 25.26 28.81 18.86
N ASP A 865 25.79 29.58 19.80
CA ASP A 865 25.66 29.29 21.23
C ASP A 865 24.20 29.12 21.67
N ASN A 866 23.33 30.04 21.23
CA ASN A 866 21.89 30.03 21.53
C ASN A 866 21.20 28.75 21.06
N THR A 867 21.45 28.34 19.82
CA THR A 867 20.82 27.15 19.25
C THR A 867 21.42 25.85 19.77
N LEU A 868 22.67 25.87 20.19
CA LEU A 868 23.32 24.72 20.84
C LEU A 868 22.77 24.52 22.25
N GLU A 869 22.55 25.60 23.01
CA GLU A 869 21.93 25.56 24.34
C GLU A 869 20.49 25.04 24.27
N GLU A 870 19.69 25.50 23.30
CA GLU A 870 18.33 24.97 23.10
C GLU A 870 18.34 23.48 22.74
N PHE A 871 19.32 23.05 21.96
CA PHE A 871 19.45 21.63 21.63
C PHE A 871 19.87 20.80 22.85
N GLU A 872 20.73 21.34 23.71
CA GLU A 872 21.07 20.73 24.99
C GLU A 872 19.82 20.51 25.83
N LYS A 873 19.03 21.58 26.06
CA LYS A 873 17.76 21.54 26.81
C LYS A 873 16.78 20.53 26.20
N ALA A 874 16.58 20.55 24.89
CA ALA A 874 15.70 19.57 24.23
C ALA A 874 16.17 18.12 24.45
N SER A 875 17.48 17.87 24.39
CA SER A 875 18.05 16.53 24.56
C SER A 875 17.96 16.02 26.01
N THR A 876 17.99 16.92 27.01
CA THR A 876 17.90 16.55 28.43
C THR A 876 16.48 16.22 28.86
N MET A 877 15.47 16.78 28.18
CA MET A 877 14.04 16.54 28.41
C MET A 877 13.61 15.11 28.07
N VAL A 878 14.34 14.40 27.21
CA VAL A 878 14.07 12.99 26.90
C VAL A 878 14.51 12.09 28.06
N LYS A 879 13.54 11.50 28.77
CA LYS A 879 13.79 10.72 30.00
C LYS A 879 13.95 9.21 29.80
N ILE A 880 13.43 8.62 28.71
CA ILE A 880 13.48 7.15 28.50
C ILE A 880 14.93 6.67 28.34
N PRO A 881 15.41 5.66 29.10
CA PRO A 881 16.82 5.31 29.19
C PRO A 881 17.54 5.11 27.85
N LEU A 882 16.99 4.31 26.93
CA LEU A 882 17.59 4.03 25.62
C LEU A 882 17.60 5.29 24.73
N ILE A 883 16.45 5.94 24.60
CA ILE A 883 16.25 7.09 23.70
C ILE A 883 17.03 8.31 24.19
N LYS A 884 17.11 8.50 25.50
CA LYS A 884 17.91 9.53 26.16
C LYS A 884 19.37 9.46 25.74
N GLN A 885 19.94 8.27 25.60
CA GLN A 885 21.33 8.12 25.15
C GLN A 885 21.50 8.56 23.70
N PHE A 886 20.55 8.22 22.82
CA PHE A 886 20.56 8.69 21.44
C PHE A 886 20.40 10.22 21.34
N ALA A 887 19.38 10.80 21.98
CA ALA A 887 19.14 12.25 21.95
C ALA A 887 20.35 13.05 22.46
N ARG A 888 20.91 12.67 23.62
CA ARG A 888 22.11 13.32 24.18
C ARG A 888 23.37 13.04 23.37
N GLY A 889 23.46 11.88 22.74
CA GLY A 889 24.57 11.53 21.87
C GLY A 889 24.63 12.45 20.65
N ILE A 890 23.49 12.74 20.01
CA ILE A 890 23.43 13.67 18.86
C ILE A 890 23.88 15.06 19.29
N TYR A 891 23.36 15.56 20.41
CA TYR A 891 23.80 16.84 20.99
C TYR A 891 25.31 16.86 21.22
N LYS A 892 25.88 15.85 21.89
CA LYS A 892 27.32 15.78 22.15
C LYS A 892 28.15 15.73 20.86
N SER A 893 27.68 15.01 19.85
CA SER A 893 28.33 14.97 18.54
C SER A 893 28.33 16.34 17.86
N ALA A 894 27.20 17.04 17.89
CA ALA A 894 27.09 18.42 17.39
C ALA A 894 28.02 19.36 18.18
N GLU A 895 28.02 19.30 19.51
CA GLU A 895 28.87 20.11 20.38
C GLU A 895 30.37 19.89 20.09
N LEU A 896 30.79 18.65 19.88
CA LEU A 896 32.17 18.31 19.49
C LEU A 896 32.55 18.90 18.13
N GLY A 897 31.65 18.82 17.14
CA GLY A 897 31.87 19.44 15.83
C GLY A 897 32.00 20.96 15.95
N THR A 898 31.12 21.58 16.71
CA THR A 898 31.11 23.02 16.97
C THR A 898 32.37 23.52 17.67
N LYS A 899 32.85 22.81 18.69
CA LYS A 899 34.09 23.16 19.42
C LYS A 899 35.33 23.23 18.52
N ILE A 900 35.35 22.44 17.44
CA ILE A 900 36.47 22.38 16.48
C ILE A 900 36.24 23.34 15.29
N SER A 901 35.01 23.82 15.10
CA SER A 901 34.62 24.57 13.91
C SER A 901 35.24 25.97 13.87
N PRO A 902 35.93 26.35 12.77
CA PRO A 902 36.32 27.74 12.53
C PRO A 902 35.15 28.63 12.09
N LEU A 903 33.96 28.07 11.91
CA LEU A 903 32.74 28.75 11.46
C LEU A 903 31.71 28.95 12.57
N HIS A 904 31.99 28.47 13.80
CA HIS A 904 31.13 28.67 14.96
C HIS A 904 30.83 30.16 15.19
N ASN A 905 29.57 30.48 15.51
CA ASN A 905 29.06 31.84 15.75
C ASN A 905 29.22 32.87 14.60
N LYS A 906 29.68 32.49 13.41
CA LYS A 906 29.82 33.45 12.29
C LYS A 906 28.49 33.85 11.63
N PHE A 907 27.43 33.08 11.85
CA PHE A 907 26.12 33.28 11.23
C PHE A 907 25.01 33.27 12.30
N SER A 908 24.89 34.34 13.09
CA SER A 908 23.90 34.43 14.18
C SER A 908 22.45 34.62 13.68
N ILE A 909 21.49 34.24 14.53
CA ILE A 909 20.06 34.35 14.25
C ILE A 909 19.51 35.59 14.97
N ASP A 910 19.26 36.67 14.21
CA ASP A 910 18.84 37.97 14.77
C ASP A 910 17.45 37.96 15.44
N ILE A 911 16.59 37.01 15.10
CA ILE A 911 15.23 36.92 15.68
C ILE A 911 15.17 36.11 16.98
N TYR A 912 16.25 35.40 17.34
CA TYR A 912 16.25 34.47 18.46
C TYR A 912 15.95 35.18 19.78
N GLU A 913 16.68 36.25 20.10
CA GLU A 913 16.53 36.98 21.36
C GLU A 913 15.12 37.57 21.51
N LYS A 914 14.61 38.22 20.46
CA LYS A 914 13.25 38.81 20.45
C LYS A 914 12.15 37.78 20.56
N GLY A 915 12.30 36.63 19.88
CA GLY A 915 11.34 35.54 19.98
C GLY A 915 11.33 34.91 21.38
N MET A 916 12.51 34.76 22.00
CA MET A 916 12.61 34.22 23.36
C MET A 916 12.11 35.21 24.42
N GLU A 917 12.24 36.52 24.18
CA GLU A 917 11.62 37.55 25.02
C GLU A 917 10.08 37.41 25.01
N GLU A 918 9.47 37.32 23.82
CA GLU A 918 8.02 37.07 23.70
C GLU A 918 7.58 35.71 24.29
N ALA A 919 8.42 34.67 24.18
CA ALA A 919 8.16 33.38 24.80
C ALA A 919 8.19 33.47 26.34
N PHE A 920 9.11 34.25 26.89
CA PHE A 920 9.20 34.50 28.32
C PHE A 920 8.01 35.33 28.80
N GLU A 921 7.61 36.37 28.07
CA GLU A 921 6.38 37.13 28.34
C GLU A 921 5.16 36.22 28.36
N LEU A 922 5.01 35.35 27.36
CA LEU A 922 3.87 34.43 27.31
C LEU A 922 3.92 33.43 28.47
N THR A 923 5.11 32.98 28.86
CA THR A 923 5.30 32.10 30.03
C THR A 923 4.86 32.81 31.30
N LEU A 924 5.14 34.11 31.42
CA LEU A 924 4.67 34.94 32.54
C LEU A 924 3.16 35.20 32.47
N GLU A 925 2.58 35.39 31.28
CA GLU A 925 1.14 35.54 31.08
C GLU A 925 0.39 34.26 31.47
N LYS A 926 0.85 33.09 31.01
CA LYS A 926 0.34 31.78 31.44
C LYS A 926 0.34 31.65 32.97
N LYS A 927 1.43 32.07 33.61
CA LYS A 927 1.54 32.08 35.09
C LYS A 927 0.61 33.07 35.77
N ARG A 928 0.30 34.20 35.14
CA ARG A 928 -0.63 35.22 35.67
C ARG A 928 -2.09 34.81 35.53
N LEU A 929 -2.40 33.96 34.55
CA LEU A 929 -3.77 33.57 34.23
C LEU A 929 -4.43 32.62 35.25
N GLN A 930 -3.75 32.17 36.31
CA GLN A 930 -4.33 31.29 37.34
C GLN A 930 -5.15 30.13 36.72
N ILE A 931 -4.56 29.45 35.74
CA ILE A 931 -5.04 28.15 35.21
C ILE A 931 -3.92 27.14 35.43
#